data_AF-A0A8T7K6F9-F1
#
_entry.id   AF-A0A8T7K6F9-F1
#
_cell.length_a   1.000
_cell.length_b   1.000
_cell.length_c   1.000
_cell.angle_alpha   90.00
_cell.angle_beta   90.00
_cell.angle_gamma   90.00
#
_symmetry.space_group_name_H-M   'P 1'
#
loop_
_entity.id
_entity.type
_entity.pdbx_description
1 polymer ?
#
loop_
_entity_poly.entity_id
_entity_poly.type
_entity_poly.pdbx_seq_one_letter_code
_entity_poly.pdbx_strand_id
1 'polypeptide(L)'
;MSQKAPARRRWLRWLGLVFTGLILFVCGTLTVLAFLPVPEDPIIPLSEQGGGARQGIDAVTGLQAAWPETTPVDSQQAALGRLLFYDPVLSAGDDMACATCHHPDMGFADGQPTALGAHDQALRRNSPSLWNVAYSENLFWDGRARTLEEQILFPLTNPDEMGADLQEMVAQLQGIGEYQRLFDASFDDGITLTNIVTALTAFQRTLISGNAPFDRYAAGDFNALTPQQRRGFEIFRSAETRCFECHTWPTFSDNVFHVLGVPDSDVNNPDRGQIEVANAPDAEYAFRTPGLRNVALTAPYMHNGSLASLEEVIDFYADGGGLAAGGVDVQVDEKVRGFEITARERADLIAFLYALTDEPDELISIPESVPSGLPIAQPLENPARAQVEISTAPPYDPGAPREAQTIAVSTGESIQAAVDRALPGDTVLVAAGVYNESVFIDTPRLTVRGVVQGDERPWLDGLNQMSDGFNTTGDDFTLEGFGIRNYIGNGVLTTGAERIVYRDLIIQGSDNPEFRTIYGVYPVECTDVLIENLVVTGIADAAIYVGQSRGPIIVRNNVVYDNVTGIEIENSTNAEVYDNHVYNNTGGILVFLLPNNPSRVGYNTRVYNNLVESNNHPNFGAEGSVVSMVPPGTGVMIMTADNTEVFDNVIRDNMTFGVAVTSLYIIYERDTQFDLGPLPENNWIHSNTFENNGYDPQGLVRQLGLPGADVGWTGEGWNNSFDQPGASTFPPLLPSRSWPDPLRRLLWRVYDIAIGLLLS
;
A
#
# COMPACT_ATOMS: atom_id res chain seq x y z
N MET A 1 36.18 -72.66 -51.45
CA MET A 1 36.74 -71.55 -50.63
C MET A 1 36.01 -70.27 -51.04
N SER A 2 34.89 -69.93 -50.41
CA SER A 2 34.70 -69.06 -49.23
C SER A 2 34.58 -67.55 -49.57
N GLN A 3 33.30 -67.13 -49.63
CA GLN A 3 32.69 -65.86 -49.18
C GLN A 3 33.43 -64.52 -49.40
N LYS A 4 32.93 -63.70 -50.35
CA LYS A 4 33.03 -62.22 -50.30
C LYS A 4 31.69 -61.54 -50.62
N ALA A 5 30.68 -61.84 -49.80
CA ALA A 5 29.50 -60.99 -49.61
C ALA A 5 29.19 -60.59 -48.14
N PRO A 6 30.16 -60.41 -47.19
CA PRO A 6 29.82 -60.06 -45.81
C PRO A 6 29.88 -58.56 -45.46
N ALA A 7 30.64 -57.72 -46.18
CA ALA A 7 30.95 -56.35 -45.71
C ALA A 7 29.76 -55.37 -45.81
N ARG A 8 29.06 -55.31 -46.96
CA ARG A 8 27.93 -54.39 -47.19
C ARG A 8 26.71 -54.74 -46.32
N ARG A 9 26.45 -56.02 -46.08
CA ARG A 9 25.40 -56.50 -45.15
C ARG A 9 25.75 -56.22 -43.68
N ARG A 10 27.03 -56.25 -43.29
CA ARG A 10 27.46 -55.87 -41.94
C ARG A 10 27.32 -54.37 -41.71
N TRP A 11 27.63 -53.53 -42.71
CA TRP A 11 27.51 -52.07 -42.62
C TRP A 11 26.05 -51.61 -42.53
N LEU A 12 25.14 -52.18 -43.35
CA LEU A 12 23.70 -51.92 -43.26
C LEU A 12 23.10 -52.42 -41.93
N ARG A 13 23.58 -53.54 -41.38
CA ARG A 13 23.19 -54.01 -40.04
C ARG A 13 23.70 -53.09 -38.93
N TRP A 14 24.91 -52.57 -39.06
CA TRP A 14 25.46 -51.59 -38.12
C TRP A 14 24.69 -50.28 -38.14
N LEU A 15 24.38 -49.74 -39.33
CA LEU A 15 23.48 -48.59 -39.48
C LEU A 15 22.10 -48.86 -38.89
N GLY A 16 21.52 -50.03 -39.15
CA GLY A 16 20.24 -50.44 -38.57
C GLY A 16 20.29 -50.51 -37.04
N LEU A 17 21.38 -51.03 -36.45
CA LEU A 17 21.57 -51.09 -35.00
C LEU A 17 21.79 -49.70 -34.38
N VAL A 18 22.53 -48.82 -35.04
CA VAL A 18 22.72 -47.42 -34.60
C VAL A 18 21.40 -46.66 -34.66
N PHE A 19 20.64 -46.80 -35.74
CA PHE A 19 19.33 -46.16 -35.89
C PHE A 19 18.31 -46.71 -34.89
N THR A 20 18.30 -48.03 -34.65
CA THR A 20 17.46 -48.65 -33.62
C THR A 20 17.87 -48.20 -32.21
N GLY A 21 19.17 -48.12 -31.93
CA GLY A 21 19.69 -47.61 -30.66
C GLY A 21 19.33 -46.15 -30.43
N LEU A 22 19.40 -45.31 -31.48
CA LEU A 22 18.96 -43.92 -31.44
C LEU A 22 17.46 -43.81 -31.18
N ILE A 23 16.63 -44.61 -31.87
CA ILE A 23 15.18 -44.66 -31.61
C ILE A 23 14.90 -45.08 -30.17
N LEU A 24 15.54 -46.14 -29.68
CA LEU A 24 15.33 -46.62 -28.31
C LEU A 24 15.80 -45.59 -27.28
N PHE A 25 16.90 -44.89 -27.54
CA PHE A 25 17.36 -43.78 -26.70
C PHE A 25 16.35 -42.64 -26.70
N VAL A 26 15.88 -42.19 -27.87
CA VAL A 26 14.88 -41.13 -27.99
C VAL A 26 13.57 -41.54 -27.31
N CYS A 27 13.04 -42.74 -27.58
CA CYS A 27 11.85 -43.25 -26.93
C CYS A 27 12.03 -43.39 -25.41
N GLY A 28 13.20 -43.83 -24.95
CA GLY A 28 13.55 -43.90 -23.54
C GLY A 28 13.56 -42.52 -22.89
N THR A 29 14.20 -41.54 -23.52
CA THR A 29 14.24 -40.14 -23.06
C THR A 29 12.84 -39.51 -23.04
N LEU A 30 12.04 -39.68 -24.10
CA LEU A 30 10.66 -39.19 -24.14
C LEU A 30 9.79 -39.85 -23.06
N THR A 31 9.99 -41.14 -22.79
CA THR A 31 9.30 -41.84 -21.70
C THR A 31 9.71 -41.25 -20.35
N VAL A 32 11.00 -41.04 -20.10
CA VAL A 32 11.46 -40.39 -18.86
C VAL A 32 10.85 -38.99 -18.72
N LEU A 33 10.93 -38.16 -19.77
CA LEU A 33 10.33 -36.81 -19.78
C LEU A 33 8.82 -36.83 -19.50
N ALA A 34 8.10 -37.81 -20.04
CA ALA A 34 6.65 -37.97 -19.82
C ALA A 34 6.26 -38.31 -18.37
N PHE A 35 7.19 -38.86 -17.57
CA PHE A 35 6.92 -39.29 -16.18
C PHE A 35 7.71 -38.49 -15.13
N LEU A 36 8.56 -37.54 -15.54
CA LEU A 36 9.23 -36.66 -14.59
C LEU A 36 8.23 -35.72 -13.91
N PRO A 37 8.43 -35.40 -12.62
CA PRO A 37 7.65 -34.37 -11.91
C PRO A 37 7.73 -33.04 -12.65
N VAL A 38 6.62 -32.32 -12.67
CA VAL A 38 6.53 -30.94 -13.16
C VAL A 38 6.77 -29.99 -11.98
N PRO A 39 7.35 -28.80 -12.22
CA PRO A 39 7.27 -27.74 -11.23
C PRO A 39 5.79 -27.39 -11.04
N GLU A 40 5.34 -27.35 -9.79
CA GLU A 40 4.05 -26.79 -9.39
C GLU A 40 4.38 -25.60 -8.49
N ASP A 41 3.56 -24.55 -8.55
CA ASP A 41 3.73 -23.42 -7.66
C ASP A 41 3.57 -23.83 -6.19
N PRO A 42 4.39 -23.26 -5.29
CA PRO A 42 4.21 -23.51 -3.88
C PRO A 42 2.82 -23.02 -3.45
N ILE A 43 2.09 -23.86 -2.70
CA ILE A 43 0.82 -23.43 -2.10
C ILE A 43 1.13 -22.33 -1.09
N ILE A 44 0.74 -21.09 -1.43
CA ILE A 44 0.84 -19.95 -0.52
C ILE A 44 -0.32 -20.05 0.48
N PRO A 45 -0.06 -20.15 1.80
CA PRO A 45 -1.11 -20.16 2.82
C PRO A 45 -2.02 -18.94 2.70
N LEU A 46 -3.30 -19.08 3.04
CA LEU A 46 -4.27 -17.98 2.90
C LEU A 46 -3.79 -16.68 3.57
N SER A 47 -3.11 -16.77 4.71
CA SER A 47 -2.54 -15.64 5.48
C SER A 47 -1.30 -14.98 4.87
N GLU A 48 -0.71 -15.57 3.84
CA GLU A 48 0.51 -15.11 3.16
C GLU A 48 0.26 -14.76 1.68
N GLN A 49 -0.96 -15.02 1.19
CA GLN A 49 -1.32 -14.75 -0.20
C GLN A 49 -1.45 -13.25 -0.49
N GLY A 50 -1.76 -12.43 0.52
CA GLY A 50 -2.06 -11.02 0.35
C GLY A 50 -3.37 -10.74 -0.40
N GLY A 51 -3.72 -9.48 -0.58
CA GLY A 51 -4.95 -9.06 -1.26
C GLY A 51 -6.26 -9.38 -0.54
N GLY A 52 -7.35 -8.77 -1.02
CA GLY A 52 -8.65 -8.68 -0.35
C GLY A 52 -8.62 -7.70 0.82
N ALA A 53 -9.81 -7.32 1.30
CA ALA A 53 -9.96 -6.23 2.29
C ALA A 53 -9.15 -6.45 3.58
N ARG A 54 -8.85 -7.72 3.95
CA ARG A 54 -8.29 -8.10 5.27
C ARG A 54 -7.58 -9.46 5.19
N GLN A 55 -6.30 -9.54 5.57
CA GLN A 55 -5.60 -10.82 5.85
C GLN A 55 -5.41 -11.10 7.36
N GLY A 56 -5.89 -10.23 8.25
CA GLY A 56 -5.88 -10.46 9.70
C GLY A 56 -6.61 -9.36 10.48
N ILE A 57 -7.50 -9.78 11.38
CA ILE A 57 -8.37 -8.97 12.26
C ILE A 57 -9.49 -8.23 11.50
N ASP A 58 -10.71 -8.28 12.04
CA ASP A 58 -11.93 -7.65 11.51
C ASP A 58 -11.85 -6.11 11.60
N ALA A 59 -10.91 -5.49 10.89
CA ALA A 59 -10.69 -4.05 10.87
C ALA A 59 -11.67 -3.38 9.91
N VAL A 60 -12.85 -2.96 10.41
CA VAL A 60 -13.98 -2.39 9.64
C VAL A 60 -13.60 -1.26 8.66
N THR A 61 -12.44 -0.62 8.83
CA THR A 61 -11.97 0.49 7.96
C THR A 61 -10.74 0.18 7.11
N GLY A 62 -10.11 -0.99 7.23
CA GLY A 62 -8.89 -1.35 6.48
C GLY A 62 -7.61 -0.63 6.92
N LEU A 63 -7.67 0.21 7.96
CA LEU A 63 -6.56 1.05 8.44
C LEU A 63 -5.82 0.48 9.66
N GLN A 64 -6.29 -0.63 10.22
CA GLN A 64 -5.70 -1.22 11.41
C GLN A 64 -4.41 -1.97 11.06
N ALA A 65 -3.28 -1.48 11.57
CA ALA A 65 -1.98 -2.16 11.48
C ALA A 65 -1.62 -2.84 12.79
N ALA A 66 -0.89 -3.97 12.72
CA ALA A 66 -0.31 -4.59 13.90
C ALA A 66 0.84 -3.72 14.44
N TRP A 67 0.91 -3.56 15.76
CA TRP A 67 2.04 -2.90 16.42
C TRP A 67 3.27 -3.82 16.41
N PRO A 68 4.49 -3.29 16.17
CA PRO A 68 5.71 -4.08 16.30
C PRO A 68 5.87 -4.66 17.71
N GLU A 69 6.54 -5.80 17.83
CA GLU A 69 6.86 -6.36 19.15
C GLU A 69 7.88 -5.47 19.88
N THR A 70 7.65 -5.25 21.18
CA THR A 70 8.58 -4.50 22.05
C THR A 70 9.13 -5.40 23.15
N THR A 71 10.28 -5.01 23.72
CA THR A 71 10.81 -5.66 24.93
C THR A 71 9.77 -5.65 26.05
N PRO A 72 9.46 -6.80 26.68
CA PRO A 72 8.55 -6.85 27.82
C PRO A 72 9.01 -5.94 28.96
N VAL A 73 8.06 -5.25 29.60
CA VAL A 73 8.33 -4.29 30.67
C VAL A 73 7.88 -4.88 32.01
N ASP A 74 8.78 -4.89 33.00
CA ASP A 74 8.41 -5.17 34.38
C ASP A 74 7.80 -3.93 35.05
N SER A 75 6.60 -4.08 35.61
CA SER A 75 5.85 -2.96 36.19
C SER A 75 6.53 -2.30 37.40
N GLN A 76 7.30 -3.06 38.21
CA GLN A 76 8.00 -2.51 39.37
C GLN A 76 9.23 -1.72 38.92
N GLN A 77 9.95 -2.25 37.93
CA GLN A 77 11.09 -1.55 37.31
C GLN A 77 10.64 -0.27 36.61
N ALA A 78 9.51 -0.28 35.90
CA ALA A 78 8.94 0.91 35.29
C ALA A 78 8.49 1.95 36.33
N ALA A 79 7.88 1.52 37.45
CA ALA A 79 7.50 2.44 38.52
C ALA A 79 8.72 3.11 39.18
N LEU A 80 9.80 2.35 39.41
CA LEU A 80 11.09 2.89 39.87
C LEU A 80 11.70 3.84 38.82
N GLY A 81 11.69 3.43 37.55
CA GLY A 81 12.13 4.25 36.42
C GLY A 81 11.41 5.58 36.34
N ARG A 82 10.09 5.58 36.58
CA ARG A 82 9.29 6.80 36.63
C ARG A 82 9.77 7.73 37.73
N LEU A 83 10.10 7.25 38.93
CA LEU A 83 10.64 8.13 39.97
C LEU A 83 11.98 8.73 39.56
N LEU A 84 12.89 7.91 39.01
CA LEU A 84 14.20 8.36 38.52
C LEU A 84 14.08 9.39 37.39
N PHE A 85 13.12 9.22 36.49
CA PHE A 85 12.88 10.13 35.35
C PHE A 85 12.55 11.57 35.77
N TYR A 86 11.89 11.72 36.93
CA TYR A 86 11.51 13.02 37.49
C TYR A 86 12.49 13.54 38.55
N ASP A 87 13.51 12.76 38.94
CA ASP A 87 14.39 13.09 40.05
C ASP A 87 15.68 13.79 39.58
N PRO A 88 15.92 15.05 39.95
CA PRO A 88 17.13 15.78 39.56
C PRO A 88 18.44 15.22 40.12
N VAL A 89 18.36 14.28 41.07
CA VAL A 89 19.53 13.60 41.68
C VAL A 89 20.44 12.90 40.66
N LEU A 90 19.94 12.72 39.43
CA LEU A 90 20.71 12.15 38.33
C LEU A 90 21.64 13.15 37.65
N SER A 91 21.47 14.47 37.84
CA SER A 91 22.38 15.49 37.28
C SER A 91 23.48 15.86 38.28
N ALA A 92 24.62 16.34 37.77
CA ALA A 92 25.71 16.81 38.63
C ALA A 92 25.34 18.02 39.50
N GLY A 93 24.30 18.77 39.10
CA GLY A 93 23.83 19.97 39.79
C GLY A 93 22.66 19.75 40.76
N ASP A 94 22.09 18.54 40.82
CA ASP A 94 20.84 18.24 41.54
C ASP A 94 19.65 19.15 41.10
N ASP A 95 19.66 19.59 39.83
CA ASP A 95 18.76 20.62 39.29
C ASP A 95 18.10 20.28 37.94
N MET A 96 18.49 19.16 37.32
CA MET A 96 17.95 18.71 36.03
C MET A 96 17.56 17.23 36.08
N ALA A 97 16.35 16.92 35.61
CA ALA A 97 15.86 15.56 35.44
C ALA A 97 15.53 15.30 33.96
N CYS A 98 15.26 14.05 33.59
CA CYS A 98 14.78 13.74 32.23
C CYS A 98 13.48 14.50 31.91
N ALA A 99 12.59 14.63 32.89
CA ALA A 99 11.35 15.39 32.79
C ALA A 99 11.53 16.91 32.56
N THR A 100 12.73 17.45 32.75
CA THR A 100 13.02 18.87 32.44
C THR A 100 12.94 19.13 30.94
N CYS A 101 13.50 18.24 30.11
CA CYS A 101 13.49 18.37 28.64
C CYS A 101 12.41 17.50 27.97
N HIS A 102 11.89 16.50 28.68
CA HIS A 102 10.81 15.63 28.22
C HIS A 102 9.61 15.72 29.17
N HIS A 103 9.02 16.91 29.21
CA HIS A 103 7.95 17.27 30.11
C HIS A 103 6.59 16.68 29.65
N PRO A 104 5.83 16.00 30.52
CA PRO A 104 4.56 15.37 30.13
C PRO A 104 3.54 16.38 29.59
N ASP A 105 3.44 17.57 30.16
CA ASP A 105 2.50 18.60 29.68
C ASP A 105 2.82 19.10 28.26
N MET A 106 4.06 18.91 27.79
CA MET A 106 4.52 19.24 26.44
C MET A 106 4.64 17.99 25.55
N GLY A 107 3.83 16.96 25.81
CA GLY A 107 3.84 15.72 25.02
C GLY A 107 5.16 14.94 25.15
N PHE A 108 5.80 14.98 26.32
CA PHE A 108 7.16 14.46 26.57
C PHE A 108 8.24 15.10 25.67
N ALA A 109 8.04 16.36 25.27
CA ALA A 109 9.05 17.29 24.76
C ALA A 109 9.22 18.47 25.75
N ASP A 110 9.83 19.59 25.36
CA ASP A 110 10.07 20.74 26.26
C ASP A 110 9.31 22.03 25.89
N GLY A 111 8.68 22.07 24.71
CA GLY A 111 8.01 23.28 24.23
C GLY A 111 8.96 24.40 23.81
N GLN A 112 10.25 24.10 23.59
CA GLN A 112 11.28 25.07 23.22
C GLN A 112 11.82 24.81 21.81
N PRO A 113 12.31 25.85 21.08
CA PRO A 113 12.97 25.65 19.80
C PRO A 113 14.17 24.70 19.92
N THR A 114 15.01 24.92 20.92
CA THR A 114 16.04 23.97 21.34
C THR A 114 16.08 23.88 22.85
N ALA A 115 16.45 22.71 23.37
CA ALA A 115 16.43 22.44 24.80
C ALA A 115 17.37 23.38 25.56
N LEU A 116 17.00 23.73 26.80
CA LEU A 116 17.89 24.42 27.73
C LEU A 116 18.58 23.38 28.62
N GLY A 117 19.88 23.23 28.39
CA GLY A 117 20.77 22.35 29.11
C GLY A 117 21.29 22.93 30.43
N ALA A 118 22.40 22.39 30.93
CA ALA A 118 23.05 22.87 32.14
C ALA A 118 23.33 24.38 32.07
N HIS A 119 23.09 25.08 33.18
CA HIS A 119 23.30 26.54 33.29
C HIS A 119 22.49 27.38 32.27
N ASP A 120 21.30 26.91 31.89
CA ASP A 120 20.40 27.55 30.92
C ASP A 120 21.03 27.75 29.52
N GLN A 121 21.99 26.90 29.14
CA GLN A 121 22.61 26.95 27.81
C GLN A 121 21.73 26.26 26.77
N ALA A 122 21.44 26.96 25.68
CA ALA A 122 20.69 26.38 24.57
C ALA A 122 21.50 25.27 23.89
N LEU A 123 20.89 24.10 23.75
CA LEU A 123 21.42 22.99 22.97
C LEU A 123 21.18 23.21 21.47
N ARG A 124 21.75 22.33 20.65
CA ARG A 124 21.68 22.44 19.19
C ARG A 124 20.31 22.05 18.61
N ARG A 125 19.58 21.16 19.27
CA ARG A 125 18.37 20.52 18.71
C ARG A 125 17.15 20.66 19.61
N ASN A 126 15.98 20.57 18.99
CA ASN A 126 14.70 20.39 19.65
C ASN A 126 14.62 19.01 20.34
N SER A 127 14.01 18.96 21.52
CA SER A 127 13.79 17.71 22.26
C SER A 127 12.66 16.89 21.61
N PRO A 128 12.94 15.73 20.99
CA PRO A 128 11.88 14.92 20.40
C PRO A 128 10.97 14.33 21.48
N SER A 129 9.69 14.11 21.15
CA SER A 129 8.76 13.40 22.04
C SER A 129 9.23 11.98 22.34
N LEU A 130 8.93 11.50 23.56
CA LEU A 130 9.16 10.11 23.98
C LEU A 130 7.94 9.21 23.74
N TRP A 131 6.81 9.74 23.27
CA TRP A 131 5.66 8.90 22.93
C TRP A 131 6.04 7.87 21.86
N ASN A 132 5.70 6.61 22.11
CA ASN A 132 5.96 5.47 21.24
C ASN A 132 7.46 5.22 20.94
N VAL A 133 8.37 5.76 21.76
CA VAL A 133 9.82 5.59 21.58
C VAL A 133 10.28 4.11 21.68
N ALA A 134 9.45 3.26 22.28
CA ALA A 134 9.65 1.80 22.35
C ALA A 134 9.77 1.14 20.96
N TYR A 135 9.20 1.76 19.93
CA TYR A 135 9.19 1.24 18.55
C TYR A 135 10.24 1.88 17.64
N SER A 136 11.09 2.78 18.17
CA SER A 136 12.12 3.46 17.39
C SER A 136 13.38 2.59 17.24
N GLU A 137 13.81 2.35 16.01
CA GLU A 137 15.06 1.61 15.71
C GLU A 137 16.29 2.53 15.67
N ASN A 138 16.06 3.83 15.43
CA ASN A 138 17.05 4.89 15.37
C ASN A 138 16.66 5.96 16.39
N LEU A 139 17.51 6.23 17.37
CA LEU A 139 17.27 7.23 18.41
C LEU A 139 18.11 8.48 18.17
N PHE A 140 17.64 9.60 18.72
CA PHE A 140 18.01 10.96 18.32
C PHE A 140 17.61 11.31 16.88
N TRP A 141 17.75 12.58 16.52
CA TRP A 141 17.48 13.08 15.17
C TRP A 141 18.48 12.53 14.12
N ASP A 142 19.70 12.17 14.52
CA ASP A 142 20.78 11.70 13.64
C ASP A 142 21.01 10.17 13.70
N GLY A 143 20.27 9.45 14.56
CA GLY A 143 20.39 7.99 14.66
C GLY A 143 21.62 7.48 15.40
N ARG A 144 22.30 8.31 16.19
CA ARG A 144 23.56 7.93 16.84
C ARG A 144 23.45 6.86 17.92
N ALA A 145 22.24 6.54 18.36
CA ALA A 145 21.97 5.44 19.28
C ALA A 145 20.93 4.48 18.68
N ARG A 146 21.11 3.17 18.93
CA ARG A 146 20.23 2.10 18.41
C ARG A 146 19.35 1.47 19.47
N THR A 147 19.58 1.78 20.74
CA THR A 147 18.80 1.27 21.87
C THR A 147 18.57 2.37 22.89
N LEU A 148 17.45 2.29 23.65
CA LEU A 148 17.18 3.23 24.74
C LEU A 148 18.27 3.17 25.81
N GLU A 149 18.81 1.99 26.07
CA GLU A 149 19.90 1.78 27.03
C GLU A 149 21.15 2.56 26.64
N GLU A 150 21.48 2.58 25.34
CA GLU A 150 22.59 3.37 24.81
C GLU A 150 22.24 4.87 24.82
N GLN A 151 21.02 5.22 24.41
CA GLN A 151 20.55 6.62 24.33
C GLN A 151 20.65 7.33 25.68
N ILE A 152 20.23 6.69 26.78
CA ILE A 152 20.19 7.28 28.13
C ILE A 152 21.57 7.70 28.64
N LEU A 153 22.64 7.02 28.23
CA LEU A 153 23.99 7.33 28.70
C LEU A 153 24.50 8.68 28.16
N PHE A 154 24.02 9.13 27.00
CA PHE A 154 24.40 10.41 26.41
C PHE A 154 23.93 11.61 27.26
N PRO A 155 22.63 11.84 27.51
CA PRO A 155 22.17 13.00 28.28
C PRO A 155 22.68 12.97 29.72
N LEU A 156 22.79 11.78 30.34
CA LEU A 156 23.32 11.62 31.70
C LEU A 156 24.74 12.18 31.82
N THR A 157 25.61 11.94 30.84
CA THR A 157 27.04 12.27 30.93
C THR A 157 27.44 13.54 30.16
N ASN A 158 26.58 14.05 29.28
CA ASN A 158 26.87 15.25 28.52
C ASN A 158 26.95 16.47 29.46
N PRO A 159 28.08 17.18 29.54
CA PRO A 159 28.24 18.34 30.43
C PRO A 159 27.30 19.51 30.12
N ASP A 160 26.81 19.58 28.87
CA ASP A 160 25.84 20.60 28.47
C ASP A 160 24.41 20.17 28.80
N GLU A 161 24.17 18.91 29.23
CA GLU A 161 22.86 18.38 29.65
C GLU A 161 22.87 18.10 31.17
N MET A 162 22.98 16.83 31.60
CA MET A 162 22.95 16.48 33.03
C MET A 162 24.34 16.43 33.68
N GLY A 163 25.40 16.23 32.88
CA GLY A 163 26.80 16.34 33.30
C GLY A 163 27.26 15.40 34.42
N ALA A 164 26.55 14.31 34.66
CA ALA A 164 26.78 13.42 35.79
C ALA A 164 28.08 12.61 35.65
N ASP A 165 28.83 12.51 36.75
CA ASP A 165 29.77 11.40 36.92
C ASP A 165 29.00 10.16 37.36
N LEU A 166 29.03 9.10 36.55
CA LEU A 166 28.21 7.91 36.78
C LEU A 166 28.55 7.17 38.07
N GLN A 167 29.78 7.26 38.57
CA GLN A 167 30.15 6.62 39.85
C GLN A 167 29.61 7.44 41.02
N GLU A 168 29.72 8.76 40.95
CA GLU A 168 29.17 9.67 41.97
C GLU A 168 27.65 9.58 42.01
N MET A 169 26.96 9.56 40.86
CA MET A 169 25.51 9.39 40.75
C MET A 169 25.05 8.08 41.41
N VAL A 170 25.73 6.95 41.14
CA VAL A 170 25.41 5.67 41.78
C VAL A 170 25.61 5.75 43.30
N ALA A 171 26.72 6.35 43.76
CA ALA A 171 26.99 6.51 45.19
C ALA A 171 25.96 7.41 45.89
N GLN A 172 25.47 8.45 45.19
CA GLN A 172 24.46 9.37 45.68
C GLN A 172 23.11 8.67 45.83
N LEU A 173 22.67 7.90 44.83
CA LEU A 173 21.46 7.07 44.93
C LEU A 173 21.57 6.03 46.06
N GLN A 174 22.75 5.42 46.25
CA GLN A 174 23.02 4.54 47.38
C GLN A 174 22.95 5.24 48.73
N GLY A 175 23.13 6.56 48.80
CA GLY A 175 22.93 7.36 50.00
C GLY A 175 21.45 7.58 50.36
N ILE A 176 20.52 7.33 49.43
CA ILE A 176 19.08 7.56 49.62
C ILE A 176 18.41 6.25 49.99
N GLY A 177 18.07 6.10 51.28
CA GLY A 177 17.52 4.85 51.80
C GLY A 177 16.20 4.41 51.17
N GLU A 178 15.45 5.32 50.54
CA GLU A 178 14.25 4.97 49.77
C GLU A 178 14.58 4.33 48.42
N TYR A 179 15.56 4.86 47.67
CA TYR A 179 16.03 4.21 46.45
C TYR A 179 16.61 2.83 46.75
N GLN A 180 17.37 2.65 47.83
CA GLN A 180 17.85 1.31 48.22
C GLN A 180 16.70 0.30 48.30
N ARG A 181 15.61 0.64 49.01
CA ARG A 181 14.44 -0.25 49.12
C ARG A 181 13.76 -0.52 47.79
N LEU A 182 13.63 0.50 46.94
CA LEU A 182 12.97 0.36 45.64
C LEU A 182 13.79 -0.50 44.67
N PHE A 183 15.11 -0.33 44.65
CA PHE A 183 16.02 -1.14 43.84
C PHE A 183 16.09 -2.58 44.35
N ASP A 184 16.21 -2.80 45.66
CA ASP A 184 16.21 -4.16 46.26
C ASP A 184 14.90 -4.91 45.98
N ALA A 185 13.79 -4.20 45.79
CA ALA A 185 12.51 -4.79 45.41
C ALA A 185 12.42 -5.13 43.91
N SER A 186 13.18 -4.42 43.06
CA SER A 186 13.08 -4.50 41.59
C SER A 186 14.21 -5.31 40.94
N PHE A 187 15.34 -5.47 41.64
CA PHE A 187 16.57 -6.08 41.13
C PHE A 187 17.35 -6.83 42.23
N ASP A 188 17.90 -8.00 41.88
CA ASP A 188 18.70 -8.82 42.82
C ASP A 188 20.02 -8.13 43.23
N ASP A 189 20.63 -7.37 42.33
CA ASP A 189 21.92 -6.70 42.54
C ASP A 189 21.79 -5.26 43.11
N GLY A 190 20.58 -4.82 43.43
CA GLY A 190 20.31 -3.50 44.00
C GLY A 190 20.68 -2.33 43.07
N ILE A 191 21.24 -1.26 43.62
CA ILE A 191 21.59 -0.03 42.87
C ILE A 191 22.90 -0.22 42.11
N THR A 192 22.78 -0.38 40.79
CA THR A 192 23.90 -0.39 39.84
C THR A 192 23.56 0.51 38.66
N LEU A 193 24.58 0.98 37.91
CA LEU A 193 24.35 1.77 36.69
C LEU A 193 23.45 1.02 35.70
N THR A 194 23.67 -0.28 35.51
CA THR A 194 22.85 -1.12 34.65
C THR A 194 21.39 -1.10 35.09
N ASN A 195 21.11 -1.30 36.38
CA ASN A 195 19.73 -1.33 36.88
C ASN A 195 19.06 0.05 36.82
N ILE A 196 19.82 1.14 37.00
CA ILE A 196 19.31 2.51 36.83
C ILE A 196 18.86 2.72 35.37
N VAL A 197 19.72 2.37 34.42
CA VAL A 197 19.40 2.46 32.98
C VAL A 197 18.20 1.57 32.65
N THR A 198 18.19 0.31 33.12
CA THR A 198 17.06 -0.61 32.90
C THR A 198 15.74 -0.08 33.47
N ALA A 199 15.75 0.52 34.66
CA ALA A 199 14.55 1.11 35.25
C ALA A 199 14.05 2.28 34.38
N LEU A 200 14.94 3.22 34.01
CA LEU A 200 14.58 4.36 33.17
C LEU A 200 14.04 3.92 31.79
N THR A 201 14.69 2.97 31.11
CA THR A 201 14.21 2.46 29.82
C THR A 201 12.92 1.67 29.96
N ALA A 202 12.69 0.96 31.08
CA ALA A 202 11.43 0.31 31.37
C ALA A 202 10.27 1.32 31.45
N PHE A 203 10.46 2.47 32.12
CA PHE A 203 9.45 3.53 32.14
C PHE A 203 9.20 4.12 30.75
N GLN A 204 10.25 4.48 30.00
CA GLN A 204 10.09 5.05 28.66
C GLN A 204 9.35 4.10 27.70
N ARG A 205 9.53 2.78 27.86
CA ARG A 205 8.79 1.78 27.07
C ARG A 205 7.29 1.71 27.41
N THR A 206 6.85 2.25 28.55
CA THR A 206 5.42 2.35 28.88
C THR A 206 4.72 3.55 28.23
N LEU A 207 5.48 4.49 27.66
CA LEU A 207 4.95 5.70 27.03
C LEU A 207 4.35 5.37 25.66
N ILE A 208 3.24 4.63 25.65
CA ILE A 208 2.54 4.17 24.45
C ILE A 208 1.26 4.99 24.24
N SER A 209 1.16 5.58 23.05
CA SER A 209 -0.03 6.26 22.53
C SER A 209 -0.62 5.36 21.45
N GLY A 210 -1.68 4.62 21.78
CA GLY A 210 -2.23 3.56 20.93
C GLY A 210 -3.75 3.47 20.91
N ASN A 211 -4.44 4.46 21.49
CA ASN A 211 -5.89 4.54 21.53
C ASN A 211 -6.40 5.93 21.10
N ALA A 212 -5.66 6.61 20.22
CA ALA A 212 -6.05 7.90 19.66
C ALA A 212 -7.38 7.81 18.90
N PRO A 213 -8.07 8.94 18.64
CA PRO A 213 -9.22 8.99 17.74
C PRO A 213 -8.99 8.24 16.42
N PHE A 214 -7.80 8.39 15.82
CA PHE A 214 -7.43 7.61 14.64
C PHE A 214 -7.36 6.10 14.90
N ASP A 215 -6.81 5.64 16.03
CA ASP A 215 -6.71 4.20 16.34
C ASP A 215 -8.06 3.54 16.49
N ARG A 216 -8.99 4.22 17.17
CA ARG A 216 -10.36 3.75 17.33
C ARG A 216 -11.09 3.71 15.99
N TYR A 217 -10.87 4.72 15.15
CA TYR A 217 -11.37 4.75 13.78
C TYR A 217 -10.81 3.60 12.93
N ALA A 218 -9.50 3.37 12.99
CA ALA A 218 -8.84 2.25 12.35
C ALA A 218 -9.37 0.89 12.84
N ALA A 219 -9.73 0.79 14.12
CA ALA A 219 -10.37 -0.38 14.72
C ALA A 219 -11.88 -0.49 14.46
N GLY A 220 -12.49 0.44 13.70
CA GLY A 220 -13.88 0.38 13.27
C GLY A 220 -14.88 1.29 13.99
N ASP A 221 -14.44 2.09 14.97
CA ASP A 221 -15.25 3.17 15.52
C ASP A 221 -15.24 4.38 14.57
N PHE A 222 -16.07 4.30 13.54
CA PHE A 222 -16.17 5.35 12.50
C PHE A 222 -16.43 6.76 13.06
N ASN A 223 -17.03 6.86 14.26
CA ASN A 223 -17.32 8.14 14.91
C ASN A 223 -16.12 8.71 15.67
N ALA A 224 -15.03 7.96 15.80
CA ALA A 224 -13.84 8.44 16.48
C ALA A 224 -13.18 9.58 15.70
N LEU A 225 -13.33 9.64 14.37
CA LEU A 225 -12.94 10.82 13.57
C LEU A 225 -14.15 11.67 13.18
N THR A 226 -14.01 12.98 13.33
CA THR A 226 -14.93 13.96 12.76
C THR A 226 -14.84 13.97 11.22
N PRO A 227 -15.85 14.48 10.49
CA PRO A 227 -15.77 14.60 9.03
C PRO A 227 -14.57 15.46 8.59
N GLN A 228 -14.20 16.47 9.38
CA GLN A 228 -13.03 17.28 9.12
C GLN A 228 -11.74 16.47 9.17
N GLN A 229 -11.58 15.65 10.21
CA GLN A 229 -10.44 14.77 10.39
C GLN A 229 -10.33 13.72 9.29
N ARG A 230 -11.47 13.22 8.79
CA ARG A 230 -11.47 12.25 7.69
C ARG A 230 -11.04 12.86 6.37
N ARG A 231 -11.50 14.09 6.06
CA ARG A 231 -10.96 14.87 4.92
C ARG A 231 -9.47 15.17 5.09
N GLY A 232 -9.02 15.47 6.31
CA GLY A 232 -7.59 15.66 6.60
C GLY A 232 -6.76 14.40 6.39
N PHE A 233 -7.29 13.27 6.82
CA PHE A 233 -6.67 11.97 6.59
C PHE A 233 -6.57 11.65 5.09
N GLU A 234 -7.59 12.00 4.30
CA GLU A 234 -7.54 11.87 2.85
C GLU A 234 -6.39 12.67 2.25
N ILE A 235 -6.28 13.93 2.63
CA ILE A 235 -5.21 14.80 2.16
C ILE A 235 -3.85 14.20 2.53
N PHE A 236 -3.70 13.66 3.75
CA PHE A 236 -2.46 13.03 4.22
C PHE A 236 -2.04 11.79 3.38
N ARG A 237 -3.00 11.01 2.87
CA ARG A 237 -2.74 9.80 2.08
C ARG A 237 -2.77 10.02 0.56
N SER A 238 -3.01 11.25 0.11
CA SER A 238 -3.20 11.51 -1.31
C SER A 238 -1.89 11.38 -2.09
N ALA A 239 -1.99 11.06 -3.39
CA ALA A 239 -0.85 11.04 -4.30
C ALA A 239 -0.25 12.45 -4.52
N GLU A 240 -0.98 13.51 -4.19
CA GLU A 240 -0.53 14.90 -4.30
C GLU A 240 0.40 15.28 -3.13
N THR A 241 0.02 14.98 -1.88
CA THR A 241 0.82 15.38 -0.70
C THR A 241 1.84 14.33 -0.27
N ARG A 242 1.57 13.04 -0.52
CA ARG A 242 2.46 11.90 -0.30
C ARG A 242 3.01 11.75 1.13
N CYS A 243 2.35 12.35 2.14
CA CYS A 243 2.86 12.34 3.54
C CYS A 243 3.03 10.91 4.07
N PHE A 244 2.14 10.00 3.65
CA PHE A 244 2.14 8.58 4.02
C PHE A 244 3.38 7.79 3.57
N GLU A 245 4.18 8.29 2.62
CA GLU A 245 5.36 7.58 2.11
C GLU A 245 6.56 7.55 3.09
N CYS A 246 6.57 8.46 4.06
CA CYS A 246 7.54 8.49 5.16
C CYS A 246 6.85 8.32 6.52
N HIS A 247 5.64 8.84 6.68
CA HIS A 247 4.87 8.73 7.92
C HIS A 247 3.89 7.54 7.89
N THR A 248 4.44 6.34 8.03
CA THR A 248 3.72 5.07 7.92
C THR A 248 3.11 4.58 9.23
N TRP A 249 1.98 3.88 9.16
CA TRP A 249 1.29 3.27 10.31
C TRP A 249 2.13 2.16 10.97
N PRO A 250 1.99 1.89 12.30
CA PRO A 250 1.08 2.53 13.25
C PRO A 250 1.70 3.72 14.01
N THR A 251 3.00 3.99 13.93
CA THR A 251 3.65 5.10 14.66
C THR A 251 3.72 6.40 13.87
N PHE A 252 3.30 6.38 12.59
CA PHE A 252 3.45 7.47 11.63
C PHE A 252 4.91 7.83 11.37
N SER A 253 5.74 6.80 11.16
CA SER A 253 7.18 6.95 10.93
C SER A 253 7.76 5.67 10.34
N ASP A 254 8.45 5.79 9.22
CA ASP A 254 9.28 4.74 8.63
C ASP A 254 10.61 4.52 9.38
N ASN A 255 10.97 5.41 10.32
CA ASN A 255 12.24 5.41 11.05
C ASN A 255 13.50 5.53 10.15
N VAL A 256 13.34 5.99 8.91
CA VAL A 256 14.41 6.20 7.93
C VAL A 256 14.87 7.67 7.99
N PHE A 257 16.00 7.96 7.33
CA PHE A 257 16.59 9.30 7.26
C PHE A 257 16.25 9.95 5.92
N HIS A 258 15.80 11.19 5.97
CA HIS A 258 15.48 11.97 4.78
C HIS A 258 16.09 13.37 4.86
N VAL A 259 16.44 13.92 3.70
CA VAL A 259 16.91 15.30 3.57
C VAL A 259 15.72 16.19 3.23
N LEU A 260 15.30 17.02 4.18
CA LEU A 260 14.17 17.95 4.00
C LEU A 260 14.61 19.37 3.65
N GLY A 261 15.88 19.72 3.90
CA GLY A 261 16.40 21.07 3.70
C GLY A 261 15.96 22.11 4.73
N VAL A 262 15.57 21.68 5.95
CA VAL A 262 15.15 22.59 7.03
C VAL A 262 16.21 23.70 7.25
N PRO A 263 15.84 24.99 7.21
CA PRO A 263 16.79 26.08 7.39
C PRO A 263 17.45 26.07 8.78
N ASP A 264 18.78 26.21 8.81
CA ASP A 264 19.56 26.36 10.04
C ASP A 264 19.53 27.80 10.57
N SER A 265 19.51 27.93 11.91
CA SER A 265 19.61 29.21 12.59
C SER A 265 21.03 29.78 12.61
N ASP A 266 22.07 28.93 12.58
CA ASP A 266 23.49 29.32 12.43
C ASP A 266 24.08 28.81 11.12
N VAL A 267 24.05 29.65 10.09
CA VAL A 267 24.62 29.37 8.76
C VAL A 267 26.12 29.09 8.76
N ASN A 268 26.87 29.48 9.82
CA ASN A 268 28.31 29.24 9.88
C ASN A 268 28.66 27.88 10.48
N ASN A 269 27.71 27.25 11.16
CA ASN A 269 27.89 25.94 11.78
C ASN A 269 26.59 25.10 11.67
N PRO A 270 26.17 24.76 10.43
CA PRO A 270 24.88 24.11 10.19
C PRO A 270 24.81 22.71 10.80
N ASP A 271 23.61 22.23 11.11
CA ASP A 271 23.39 20.85 11.54
C ASP A 271 23.39 19.89 10.35
N ARG A 272 24.48 19.14 10.21
CA ARG A 272 24.66 18.23 9.07
C ARG A 272 23.97 16.88 9.27
N GLY A 273 23.28 16.68 10.39
CA GLY A 273 22.46 15.49 10.63
C GLY A 273 23.29 14.20 10.72
N GLN A 274 22.82 13.16 10.05
CA GLN A 274 23.37 11.80 10.14
C GLN A 274 24.86 11.70 9.77
N ILE A 275 25.38 12.53 8.85
CA ILE A 275 26.78 12.48 8.40
C ILE A 275 27.79 12.70 9.55
N GLU A 276 27.37 13.36 10.63
CA GLU A 276 28.22 13.59 11.80
C GLU A 276 28.51 12.31 12.59
N VAL A 277 27.69 11.26 12.40
CA VAL A 277 27.78 10.00 13.14
C VAL A 277 27.92 8.76 12.25
N ALA A 278 27.52 8.84 10.98
CA ALA A 278 27.64 7.76 10.02
C ALA A 278 28.08 8.27 8.65
N ASN A 279 29.04 7.58 8.02
CA ASN A 279 29.52 7.91 6.68
C ASN A 279 28.80 7.05 5.62
N ALA A 280 27.54 7.38 5.32
CA ALA A 280 26.69 6.69 4.35
C ALA A 280 26.34 7.59 3.14
N PRO A 281 26.01 7.02 1.97
CA PRO A 281 25.37 7.77 0.89
C PRO A 281 24.12 8.48 1.43
N ASP A 282 23.92 9.73 1.02
CA ASP A 282 22.75 10.55 1.35
C ASP A 282 22.59 10.91 2.84
N ALA A 283 23.62 10.70 3.68
CA ALA A 283 23.57 11.02 5.12
C ALA A 283 23.74 12.53 5.43
N GLU A 284 24.19 13.34 4.47
CA GLU A 284 24.44 14.76 4.67
C GLU A 284 23.12 15.56 4.72
N TYR A 285 22.88 16.26 5.84
CA TYR A 285 21.62 16.94 6.19
C TYR A 285 20.40 16.01 6.35
N ALA A 286 20.64 14.70 6.47
CA ALA A 286 19.58 13.74 6.66
C ALA A 286 19.23 13.60 8.14
N PHE A 287 17.93 13.63 8.44
CA PHE A 287 17.38 13.45 9.78
C PHE A 287 16.34 12.36 9.77
N ARG A 288 16.22 11.64 10.89
CA ARG A 288 15.23 10.57 11.04
C ARG A 288 13.82 11.14 10.97
N THR A 289 12.91 10.45 10.27
CA THR A 289 11.47 10.69 10.32
C THR A 289 10.97 10.52 11.77
N PRO A 290 10.46 11.57 12.43
CA PRO A 290 9.83 11.42 13.75
C PRO A 290 8.44 10.81 13.62
N GLY A 291 7.97 10.12 14.66
CA GLY A 291 6.58 9.69 14.75
C GLY A 291 5.65 10.89 14.92
N LEU A 292 4.46 10.85 14.31
CA LEU A 292 3.46 11.93 14.41
C LEU A 292 2.46 11.74 15.56
N ARG A 293 2.63 10.69 16.37
CA ARG A 293 1.81 10.44 17.55
C ARG A 293 2.00 11.58 18.55
N ASN A 294 0.90 12.17 19.02
CA ASN A 294 0.88 13.34 19.89
C ASN A 294 1.57 14.61 19.32
N VAL A 295 1.79 14.70 17.99
CA VAL A 295 2.46 15.86 17.35
C VAL A 295 1.77 17.20 17.60
N ALA A 296 0.47 17.17 17.89
CA ALA A 296 -0.30 18.35 18.26
C ALA A 296 0.27 19.08 19.49
N LEU A 297 0.98 18.37 20.37
CA LEU A 297 1.39 18.84 21.68
C LEU A 297 2.88 19.18 21.78
N THR A 298 3.64 18.98 20.71
CA THR A 298 5.11 18.98 20.72
C THR A 298 5.70 20.13 19.90
N ALA A 299 4.97 21.23 19.72
CA ALA A 299 5.52 22.42 19.09
C ALA A 299 6.68 23.00 19.94
N PRO A 300 7.66 23.68 19.34
CA PRO A 300 7.85 23.89 17.90
C PRO A 300 8.43 22.65 17.19
N TYR A 301 8.48 22.69 15.86
CA TYR A 301 8.72 21.53 14.99
C TYR A 301 10.07 21.59 14.26
N MET A 302 10.43 20.43 13.68
CA MET A 302 11.71 20.12 13.05
C MET A 302 12.84 19.92 14.07
N HIS A 303 13.98 19.38 13.60
CA HIS A 303 15.12 19.04 14.45
C HIS A 303 15.71 20.23 15.22
N ASN A 304 15.46 21.45 14.77
CA ASN A 304 15.96 22.69 15.34
C ASN A 304 14.84 23.64 15.84
N GLY A 305 13.58 23.17 15.84
CA GLY A 305 12.45 23.96 16.33
C GLY A 305 12.16 25.23 15.55
N SER A 306 12.57 25.29 14.28
CA SER A 306 12.45 26.50 13.43
C SER A 306 11.02 26.84 13.01
N LEU A 307 10.10 25.88 13.05
CA LEU A 307 8.71 26.07 12.66
C LEU A 307 7.82 26.05 13.90
N ALA A 308 7.07 27.14 14.12
CA ALA A 308 6.33 27.36 15.36
C ALA A 308 4.97 26.63 15.41
N SER A 309 4.41 26.27 14.25
CA SER A 309 3.06 25.70 14.15
C SER A 309 2.94 24.62 13.06
N LEU A 310 1.88 23.80 13.13
CA LEU A 310 1.61 22.79 12.10
C LEU A 310 1.27 23.43 10.75
N GLU A 311 0.72 24.64 10.74
CA GLU A 311 0.52 25.41 9.51
C GLU A 311 1.85 25.70 8.82
N GLU A 312 2.87 26.13 9.57
CA GLU A 312 4.22 26.38 9.02
C GLU A 312 4.89 25.08 8.53
N VAL A 313 4.65 23.96 9.22
CA VAL A 313 5.11 22.64 8.76
C VAL A 313 4.47 22.26 7.43
N ILE A 314 3.15 22.43 7.29
CA ILE A 314 2.43 22.09 6.06
C ILE A 314 2.85 23.02 4.92
N ASP A 315 3.03 24.32 5.19
CA ASP A 315 3.54 25.29 4.21
C ASP A 315 4.95 24.91 3.73
N PHE A 316 5.83 24.50 4.64
CA PHE A 316 7.17 24.04 4.30
C PHE A 316 7.16 22.83 3.34
N TYR A 317 6.27 21.85 3.55
CA TYR A 317 6.13 20.72 2.63
C TYR A 317 5.45 21.11 1.31
N ALA A 318 4.45 21.99 1.34
CA ALA A 318 3.78 22.50 0.15
C ALA A 318 4.75 23.24 -0.78
N ASP A 319 5.74 23.94 -0.22
CA ASP A 319 6.83 24.59 -0.96
C ASP A 319 7.87 23.59 -1.52
N GLY A 320 7.75 22.29 -1.22
CA GLY A 320 8.68 21.24 -1.65
C GLY A 320 9.88 21.05 -0.73
N GLY A 321 9.77 21.44 0.55
CA GLY A 321 10.86 21.46 1.51
C GLY A 321 11.74 22.70 1.38
N GLY A 322 12.91 22.68 2.02
CA GLY A 322 13.82 23.83 1.98
C GLY A 322 14.74 23.80 0.77
N LEU A 323 14.62 24.82 -0.09
CA LEU A 323 15.48 25.01 -1.27
C LEU A 323 16.96 25.29 -0.91
N ALA A 324 17.25 25.66 0.34
CA ALA A 324 18.61 25.83 0.87
C ALA A 324 18.65 25.63 2.39
N ALA A 325 19.42 24.67 2.88
CA ALA A 325 19.78 24.56 4.29
C ALA A 325 21.06 25.39 4.53
N GLY A 326 20.99 26.45 5.33
CA GLY A 326 22.16 27.27 5.66
C GLY A 326 22.81 28.02 4.48
N GLY A 327 22.10 28.21 3.36
CA GLY A 327 22.65 28.81 2.14
C GLY A 327 23.43 27.85 1.24
N VAL A 328 23.29 26.54 1.45
CA VAL A 328 23.83 25.47 0.59
C VAL A 328 22.66 24.78 -0.12
N ASP A 329 22.79 24.58 -1.44
CA ASP A 329 21.85 23.78 -2.22
C ASP A 329 21.95 22.32 -1.75
N VAL A 330 20.87 21.80 -1.15
CA VAL A 330 20.77 20.39 -0.75
C VAL A 330 19.86 19.65 -1.72
N GLN A 331 20.18 18.38 -2.00
CA GLN A 331 19.27 17.50 -2.72
C GLN A 331 18.22 17.01 -1.73
N VAL A 332 17.04 17.65 -1.77
CA VAL A 332 15.86 17.22 -1.01
C VAL A 332 15.41 15.84 -1.50
N ASP A 333 14.90 15.02 -0.58
CA ASP A 333 14.37 13.68 -0.87
C ASP A 333 13.31 13.71 -1.99
N GLU A 334 13.37 12.77 -2.93
CA GLU A 334 12.50 12.72 -4.11
C GLU A 334 11.00 12.53 -3.81
N LYS A 335 10.68 12.06 -2.59
CA LYS A 335 9.32 11.94 -2.07
C LYS A 335 8.73 13.31 -1.72
N VAL A 336 9.58 14.27 -1.34
CA VAL A 336 9.16 15.64 -1.02
C VAL A 336 9.03 16.43 -2.31
N ARG A 337 7.79 16.62 -2.74
CA ARG A 337 7.43 17.42 -3.92
C ARG A 337 6.44 18.49 -3.50
N GLY A 338 6.64 19.71 -3.97
CA GLY A 338 5.70 20.80 -3.69
C GLY A 338 4.31 20.50 -4.25
N PHE A 339 3.29 20.99 -3.55
CA PHE A 339 1.89 20.82 -3.88
C PHE A 339 1.10 22.09 -3.56
N GLU A 340 -0.05 22.26 -4.20
CA GLU A 340 -0.97 23.36 -3.84
C GLU A 340 -1.91 22.89 -2.73
N ILE A 341 -2.18 23.75 -1.74
CA ILE A 341 -3.13 23.43 -0.68
C ILE A 341 -3.97 24.66 -0.33
N THR A 342 -5.29 24.49 -0.33
CA THR A 342 -6.20 25.55 0.08
C THR A 342 -6.21 25.74 1.60
N ALA A 343 -6.68 26.89 2.07
CA ALA A 343 -6.84 27.14 3.50
C ALA A 343 -7.76 26.12 4.20
N ARG A 344 -8.75 25.58 3.48
CA ARG A 344 -9.66 24.55 4.00
C ARG A 344 -8.95 23.22 4.13
N GLU A 345 -8.26 22.77 3.08
CA GLU A 345 -7.51 21.51 3.09
C GLU A 345 -6.43 21.50 4.17
N ARG A 346 -5.72 22.63 4.34
CA ARG A 346 -4.77 22.80 5.44
C ARG A 346 -5.42 22.61 6.81
N ALA A 347 -6.56 23.25 7.05
CA ALA A 347 -7.29 23.11 8.30
C ALA A 347 -7.80 21.68 8.51
N ASP A 348 -8.24 21.02 7.44
CA ASP A 348 -8.67 19.61 7.47
C ASP A 348 -7.47 18.71 7.85
N LEU A 349 -6.30 18.88 7.20
CA LEU A 349 -5.08 18.13 7.50
C LEU A 349 -4.59 18.33 8.94
N ILE A 350 -4.61 19.56 9.45
CA ILE A 350 -4.27 19.84 10.86
C ILE A 350 -5.24 19.14 11.81
N ALA A 351 -6.54 19.16 11.51
CA ALA A 351 -7.52 18.47 12.34
C ALA A 351 -7.21 16.97 12.41
N PHE A 352 -6.78 16.34 11.30
CA PHE A 352 -6.32 14.96 11.30
C PHE A 352 -5.09 14.74 12.19
N LEU A 353 -4.08 15.62 12.14
CA LEU A 353 -2.91 15.52 13.02
C LEU A 353 -3.30 15.60 14.51
N TYR A 354 -4.32 16.39 14.86
CA TYR A 354 -4.87 16.39 16.22
C TYR A 354 -5.52 15.05 16.61
N ALA A 355 -6.09 14.34 15.64
CA ALA A 355 -6.68 13.01 15.84
C ALA A 355 -5.66 11.90 16.14
N LEU A 356 -4.36 12.20 16.05
CA LEU A 356 -3.25 11.31 16.41
C LEU A 356 -2.83 11.45 17.88
N THR A 357 -3.58 12.23 18.65
CA THR A 357 -3.27 12.51 20.07
C THR A 357 -3.99 11.53 20.99
N ASP A 358 -3.23 10.88 21.86
CA ASP A 358 -3.65 10.00 22.94
C ASP A 358 -2.65 10.09 24.09
N GLU A 359 -3.11 10.54 25.24
CA GLU A 359 -2.29 10.69 26.44
C GLU A 359 -3.03 10.13 27.65
N PRO A 360 -2.78 8.85 28.01
CA PRO A 360 -3.33 8.27 29.21
C PRO A 360 -2.97 9.08 30.47
N ASP A 361 -3.97 9.47 31.27
CA ASP A 361 -3.81 10.30 32.47
C ASP A 361 -2.72 9.78 33.43
N GLU A 362 -2.63 8.45 33.58
CA GLU A 362 -1.65 7.81 34.45
C GLU A 362 -0.20 8.11 34.02
N LEU A 363 0.06 8.21 32.71
CA LEU A 363 1.38 8.42 32.14
C LEU A 363 1.81 9.89 32.19
N ILE A 364 0.88 10.82 31.98
CA ILE A 364 1.18 12.27 32.01
C ILE A 364 1.15 12.88 33.41
N SER A 365 0.63 12.17 34.41
CA SER A 365 0.68 12.64 35.78
C SER A 365 2.12 12.87 36.24
N ILE A 366 2.37 13.96 36.98
CA ILE A 366 3.66 14.26 37.61
C ILE A 366 3.63 13.71 39.04
N PRO A 367 4.66 12.99 39.53
CA PRO A 367 4.73 12.56 40.94
C PRO A 367 4.61 13.76 41.89
N GLU A 368 4.05 13.59 43.10
CA GLU A 368 4.01 14.71 44.08
C GLU A 368 5.39 15.03 44.66
N SER A 369 6.26 14.02 44.74
CA SER A 369 7.63 14.11 45.24
C SER A 369 8.46 12.97 44.69
N VAL A 370 9.78 13.14 44.71
CA VAL A 370 10.76 12.10 44.38
C VAL A 370 11.54 11.65 45.62
N PRO A 371 12.13 10.44 45.62
CA PRO A 371 12.84 9.90 46.78
C PRO A 371 14.03 10.73 47.29
N SER A 372 14.68 11.53 46.43
CA SER A 372 15.73 12.47 46.86
C SER A 372 15.19 13.64 47.70
N GLY A 373 13.89 13.95 47.57
CA GLY A 373 13.27 15.15 48.12
C GLY A 373 13.63 16.44 47.38
N LEU A 374 14.33 16.36 46.24
CA LEU A 374 14.64 17.52 45.40
C LEU A 374 13.39 18.08 44.71
N PRO A 375 13.36 19.38 44.38
CA PRO A 375 12.27 19.97 43.63
C PRO A 375 12.13 19.32 42.25
N ILE A 376 10.91 18.97 41.87
CA ILE A 376 10.59 18.38 40.56
C ILE A 376 10.03 19.44 39.61
N ALA A 377 9.99 19.08 38.32
CA ALA A 377 9.34 19.87 37.29
C ALA A 377 7.89 20.23 37.68
N GLN A 378 7.53 21.50 37.50
CA GLN A 378 6.21 22.00 37.83
C GLN A 378 5.28 21.85 36.62
N PRO A 379 3.97 21.63 36.82
CA PRO A 379 3.02 21.58 35.71
C PRO A 379 3.11 22.81 34.80
N LEU A 380 3.05 22.59 33.50
CA LEU A 380 3.09 23.62 32.46
C LEU A 380 1.75 23.71 31.72
N GLU A 381 1.44 24.89 31.20
CA GLU A 381 0.27 25.07 30.33
C GLU A 381 0.64 24.80 28.88
N ASN A 382 -0.09 23.90 28.23
CA ASN A 382 0.01 23.66 26.79
C ASN A 382 -1.32 24.04 26.11
N PRO A 383 -1.38 25.19 25.40
CA PRO A 383 -2.61 25.66 24.79
C PRO A 383 -3.14 24.74 23.68
N ALA A 384 -2.29 23.86 23.13
CA ALA A 384 -2.71 22.91 22.11
C ALA A 384 -3.69 21.86 22.64
N ARG A 385 -3.66 21.53 23.94
CA ARG A 385 -4.61 20.57 24.55
C ARG A 385 -6.07 21.00 24.35
N ALA A 386 -6.35 22.30 24.46
CA ALA A 386 -7.70 22.83 24.21
C ALA A 386 -8.10 22.69 22.74
N GLN A 387 -7.17 22.83 21.79
CA GLN A 387 -7.45 22.64 20.36
C GLN A 387 -7.67 21.15 20.02
N VAL A 388 -6.89 20.25 20.64
CA VAL A 388 -7.11 18.80 20.54
C VAL A 388 -8.50 18.43 21.08
N GLU A 389 -8.89 18.93 22.25
CA GLU A 389 -10.20 18.63 22.84
C GLU A 389 -11.36 19.15 21.95
N ILE A 390 -11.23 20.36 21.40
CA ILE A 390 -12.23 20.93 20.47
C ILE A 390 -12.34 20.12 19.17
N SER A 391 -11.21 19.63 18.64
CA SER A 391 -11.15 18.95 17.34
C SER A 391 -11.52 17.46 17.41
N THR A 392 -11.43 16.83 18.58
CA THR A 392 -11.62 15.38 18.78
C THR A 392 -12.97 15.00 19.40
N ALA A 393 -13.86 15.97 19.63
CA ALA A 393 -15.21 15.70 20.11
C ALA A 393 -16.03 14.92 19.06
N PRO A 394 -16.54 13.70 19.37
CA PRO A 394 -17.31 12.92 18.42
C PRO A 394 -18.60 13.65 18.02
N PRO A 395 -18.98 13.65 16.73
CA PRO A 395 -20.11 14.45 16.25
C PRO A 395 -21.49 13.90 16.68
N TYR A 396 -21.59 12.66 17.21
CA TYR A 396 -22.82 12.01 17.68
C TYR A 396 -22.52 10.77 18.56
N ASP A 397 -23.51 10.27 19.30
CA ASP A 397 -23.45 9.04 20.13
C ASP A 397 -23.57 7.74 19.29
N PRO A 398 -22.49 6.95 19.12
CA PRO A 398 -22.48 5.74 18.28
C PRO A 398 -23.52 4.67 18.68
N GLY A 399 -23.98 4.67 19.93
CA GLY A 399 -24.85 3.64 20.50
C GLY A 399 -26.33 3.96 20.44
N ALA A 400 -26.72 5.17 20.05
CA ALA A 400 -28.11 5.59 20.05
C ALA A 400 -28.84 5.08 18.79
N PRO A 401 -29.90 4.26 18.93
CA PRO A 401 -30.65 3.73 17.80
C PRO A 401 -31.29 4.87 17.00
N ARG A 402 -30.92 4.97 15.72
CA ARG A 402 -31.41 5.95 14.75
C ARG A 402 -31.90 5.23 13.50
N GLU A 403 -33.02 5.68 12.93
CA GLU A 403 -33.48 5.22 11.61
C GLU A 403 -32.59 5.81 10.50
N ALA A 404 -32.28 5.01 9.48
CA ALA A 404 -31.59 5.46 8.28
C ALA A 404 -32.33 6.61 7.60
N GLN A 405 -31.60 7.61 7.12
CA GLN A 405 -32.13 8.82 6.53
C GLN A 405 -31.70 8.95 5.07
N THR A 406 -32.51 9.68 4.30
CA THR A 406 -32.15 10.12 2.95
C THR A 406 -31.75 11.59 2.99
N ILE A 407 -30.52 11.87 2.56
CA ILE A 407 -29.96 13.20 2.43
C ILE A 407 -30.03 13.58 0.95
N ALA A 408 -30.95 14.49 0.60
CA ALA A 408 -31.10 14.95 -0.78
C ALA A 408 -30.02 15.99 -1.12
N VAL A 409 -29.46 15.89 -2.33
CA VAL A 409 -28.50 16.86 -2.90
C VAL A 409 -29.09 17.41 -4.19
N SER A 410 -29.35 18.71 -4.21
CA SER A 410 -29.85 19.44 -5.37
C SER A 410 -28.68 19.92 -6.23
N THR A 411 -28.94 20.27 -7.49
CA THR A 411 -27.92 20.88 -8.36
C THR A 411 -27.36 22.16 -7.73
N GLY A 412 -26.03 22.27 -7.63
CA GLY A 412 -25.33 23.39 -6.99
C GLY A 412 -25.05 23.21 -5.50
N GLU A 413 -25.57 22.15 -4.87
CA GLU A 413 -25.11 21.68 -3.56
C GLU A 413 -23.93 20.71 -3.74
N SER A 414 -23.10 20.54 -2.70
CA SER A 414 -21.97 19.60 -2.73
C SER A 414 -22.42 18.21 -2.29
N ILE A 415 -22.02 17.21 -3.08
CA ILE A 415 -22.18 15.79 -2.76
C ILE A 415 -21.29 15.44 -1.56
N GLN A 416 -20.03 15.90 -1.54
CA GLN A 416 -19.13 15.67 -0.41
C GLN A 416 -19.73 16.19 0.90
N ALA A 417 -20.32 17.39 0.90
CA ALA A 417 -20.95 17.94 2.10
C ALA A 417 -22.16 17.12 2.60
N ALA A 418 -22.82 16.36 1.72
CA ALA A 418 -23.85 15.43 2.12
C ALA A 418 -23.27 14.12 2.66
N VAL A 419 -22.21 13.59 2.02
CA VAL A 419 -21.46 12.42 2.51
C VAL A 419 -20.86 12.68 3.89
N ASP A 420 -20.24 13.85 4.11
CA ASP A 420 -19.67 14.27 5.39
C ASP A 420 -20.69 14.27 6.55
N ARG A 421 -21.96 14.51 6.24
CA ARG A 421 -23.07 14.53 7.21
C ARG A 421 -23.78 13.19 7.32
N ALA A 422 -23.51 12.26 6.40
CA ALA A 422 -24.13 10.97 6.37
C ALA A 422 -23.56 10.07 7.49
N LEU A 423 -24.41 9.21 8.00
CA LEU A 423 -24.05 8.18 8.97
C LEU A 423 -24.24 6.80 8.35
N PRO A 424 -23.63 5.74 8.93
CA PRO A 424 -23.79 4.39 8.40
C PRO A 424 -25.25 3.98 8.22
N GLY A 425 -25.58 3.48 7.02
CA GLY A 425 -26.94 3.11 6.62
C GLY A 425 -27.73 4.21 5.90
N ASP A 426 -27.24 5.46 5.86
CA ASP A 426 -27.92 6.54 5.15
C ASP A 426 -27.86 6.38 3.63
N THR A 427 -28.72 7.14 2.96
CA THR A 427 -28.69 7.31 1.50
C THR A 427 -28.45 8.76 1.14
N VAL A 428 -27.39 9.06 0.39
CA VAL A 428 -27.19 10.35 -0.28
C VAL A 428 -27.84 10.27 -1.65
N LEU A 429 -28.93 11.01 -1.85
CA LEU A 429 -29.72 10.99 -3.08
C LEU A 429 -29.46 12.26 -3.91
N VAL A 430 -28.78 12.11 -5.04
CA VAL A 430 -28.27 13.24 -5.84
C VAL A 430 -29.16 13.48 -7.06
N ALA A 431 -29.68 14.70 -7.20
CA ALA A 431 -30.48 15.11 -8.34
C ALA A 431 -29.64 15.18 -9.63
N ALA A 432 -30.31 15.11 -10.79
CA ALA A 432 -29.62 15.34 -12.07
C ALA A 432 -28.97 16.73 -12.11
N GLY A 433 -27.78 16.82 -12.68
CA GLY A 433 -26.96 18.04 -12.67
C GLY A 433 -25.49 17.74 -12.97
N VAL A 434 -24.67 18.78 -13.08
CA VAL A 434 -23.21 18.64 -13.18
C VAL A 434 -22.59 19.11 -11.87
N TYR A 435 -21.69 18.29 -11.33
CA TYR A 435 -20.99 18.47 -10.06
C TYR A 435 -19.50 18.43 -10.35
N ASN A 436 -18.77 19.43 -9.87
CA ASN A 436 -17.32 19.58 -10.09
C ASN A 436 -16.59 19.43 -8.77
N GLU A 437 -16.49 18.20 -8.29
CA GLU A 437 -15.85 17.84 -7.03
C GLU A 437 -15.34 16.40 -7.08
N SER A 438 -14.36 16.06 -6.26
CA SER A 438 -14.06 14.67 -5.90
C SER A 438 -14.87 14.30 -4.67
N VAL A 439 -15.38 13.06 -4.63
CA VAL A 439 -16.22 12.57 -3.53
C VAL A 439 -15.58 11.39 -2.83
N PHE A 440 -15.25 11.59 -1.55
CA PHE A 440 -14.63 10.63 -0.67
C PHE A 440 -15.68 9.95 0.20
N ILE A 441 -15.69 8.61 0.17
CA ILE A 441 -16.66 7.79 0.91
C ILE A 441 -15.92 6.77 1.76
N ASP A 442 -15.84 7.06 3.04
CA ASP A 442 -15.30 6.16 4.06
C ASP A 442 -16.39 5.59 4.98
N THR A 443 -17.62 6.11 4.87
CA THR A 443 -18.74 5.75 5.72
C THR A 443 -19.29 4.37 5.35
N PRO A 444 -19.27 3.38 6.26
CA PRO A 444 -19.75 2.04 5.94
C PRO A 444 -21.27 2.02 5.77
N ARG A 445 -21.80 1.08 4.98
CA ARG A 445 -23.23 0.92 4.67
C ARG A 445 -23.86 2.16 4.05
N LEU A 446 -23.09 3.03 3.41
CA LEU A 446 -23.62 4.22 2.73
C LEU A 446 -24.12 3.84 1.34
N THR A 447 -25.31 4.34 0.97
CA THR A 447 -25.76 4.33 -0.43
C THR A 447 -25.63 5.74 -1.01
N VAL A 448 -24.85 5.90 -2.07
CA VAL A 448 -24.81 7.14 -2.86
C VAL A 448 -25.50 6.86 -4.20
N ARG A 449 -26.67 7.48 -4.39
CA ARG A 449 -27.58 7.19 -5.51
C ARG A 449 -27.88 8.43 -6.32
N GLY A 450 -27.65 8.37 -7.62
CA GLY A 450 -28.11 9.35 -8.57
C GLY A 450 -29.58 9.14 -8.94
N VAL A 451 -30.33 10.23 -9.05
CA VAL A 451 -31.69 10.22 -9.59
C VAL A 451 -31.61 10.17 -11.11
N VAL A 452 -31.97 9.03 -11.69
CA VAL A 452 -31.99 8.79 -13.14
C VAL A 452 -33.41 8.92 -13.69
N GLN A 453 -33.62 9.79 -14.69
CA GLN A 453 -34.90 9.96 -15.39
C GLN A 453 -34.68 10.03 -16.90
N GLY A 454 -34.95 8.92 -17.61
CA GLY A 454 -34.62 8.83 -19.02
C GLY A 454 -33.10 8.96 -19.22
N ASP A 455 -32.67 9.95 -19.98
CA ASP A 455 -31.25 10.25 -20.23
C ASP A 455 -30.64 11.19 -19.18
N GLU A 456 -31.45 11.77 -18.28
CA GLU A 456 -30.96 12.67 -17.24
C GLU A 456 -30.43 11.88 -16.03
N ARG A 457 -29.24 12.27 -15.55
CA ARG A 457 -28.56 11.74 -14.36
C ARG A 457 -27.59 12.78 -13.78
N PRO A 458 -27.14 12.65 -12.52
CA PRO A 458 -26.02 13.44 -12.02
C PRO A 458 -24.71 13.07 -12.74
N TRP A 459 -23.92 14.08 -13.08
CA TRP A 459 -22.60 13.96 -13.67
C TRP A 459 -21.55 14.56 -12.74
N LEU A 460 -20.56 13.76 -12.35
CA LEU A 460 -19.30 14.25 -11.81
C LEU A 460 -18.35 14.58 -12.97
N ASP A 461 -17.77 15.78 -12.96
CA ASP A 461 -16.90 16.27 -14.01
C ASP A 461 -15.62 16.87 -13.41
N GLY A 462 -14.52 16.14 -13.59
CA GLY A 462 -13.20 16.49 -13.05
C GLY A 462 -12.46 17.58 -13.81
N LEU A 463 -13.06 18.11 -14.90
CA LEU A 463 -12.53 19.23 -15.71
C LEU A 463 -11.11 19.00 -16.28
N ASN A 464 -10.64 17.75 -16.34
CA ASN A 464 -9.27 17.34 -16.68
C ASN A 464 -8.22 17.92 -15.71
N GLN A 465 -8.61 18.11 -14.45
CA GLN A 465 -7.77 18.67 -13.39
C GLN A 465 -7.77 17.80 -12.14
N MET A 466 -8.92 17.23 -11.78
CA MET A 466 -9.07 16.43 -10.58
C MET A 466 -8.61 14.99 -10.80
N SER A 467 -7.96 14.41 -9.79
CA SER A 467 -7.48 13.01 -9.82
C SER A 467 -8.64 12.03 -9.96
N ASP A 468 -9.57 12.00 -9.00
CA ASP A 468 -10.55 10.91 -8.89
C ASP A 468 -11.98 11.42 -8.75
N GLY A 469 -12.94 10.74 -9.38
CA GLY A 469 -14.37 11.04 -9.25
C GLY A 469 -14.88 10.66 -7.87
N PHE A 470 -14.92 9.36 -7.61
CA PHE A 470 -15.16 8.82 -6.27
C PHE A 470 -13.91 8.10 -5.75
N ASN A 471 -13.59 8.27 -4.47
CA ASN A 471 -12.52 7.55 -3.79
C ASN A 471 -13.06 7.00 -2.47
N THR A 472 -13.02 5.68 -2.29
CA THR A 472 -13.77 5.03 -1.23
C THR A 472 -12.97 3.98 -0.45
N THR A 473 -13.31 3.84 0.83
CA THR A 473 -12.73 2.83 1.74
C THR A 473 -13.78 2.19 2.66
N GLY A 474 -15.04 2.64 2.59
CA GLY A 474 -16.11 2.15 3.46
C GLY A 474 -16.66 0.78 3.04
N ASP A 475 -16.86 -0.12 4.00
CA ASP A 475 -17.53 -1.40 3.78
C ASP A 475 -19.02 -1.23 3.42
N ASP A 476 -19.62 -2.24 2.76
CA ASP A 476 -21.05 -2.33 2.49
C ASP A 476 -21.63 -1.15 1.70
N PHE A 477 -20.81 -0.46 0.91
CA PHE A 477 -21.26 0.73 0.20
C PHE A 477 -21.87 0.39 -1.17
N THR A 478 -22.80 1.23 -1.62
CA THR A 478 -23.36 1.18 -2.96
C THR A 478 -23.23 2.53 -3.64
N LEU A 479 -22.64 2.55 -4.84
CA LEU A 479 -22.61 3.70 -5.73
C LEU A 479 -23.40 3.38 -7.00
N GLU A 480 -24.48 4.12 -7.26
CA GLU A 480 -25.33 3.84 -8.41
C GLU A 480 -25.93 5.06 -9.10
N GLY A 481 -26.10 4.97 -10.43
CA GLY A 481 -26.87 5.95 -11.22
C GLY A 481 -26.15 7.26 -11.55
N PHE A 482 -24.82 7.26 -11.65
CA PHE A 482 -24.02 8.45 -11.99
C PHE A 482 -23.47 8.42 -13.42
N GLY A 483 -23.18 9.61 -13.94
CA GLY A 483 -22.19 9.83 -14.98
C GLY A 483 -20.91 10.37 -14.35
N ILE A 484 -19.74 9.95 -14.82
CA ILE A 484 -18.43 10.40 -14.32
C ILE A 484 -17.53 10.67 -15.53
N ARG A 485 -16.87 11.82 -15.58
CA ARG A 485 -16.01 12.17 -16.72
C ARG A 485 -14.87 13.10 -16.40
N ASN A 486 -13.86 13.12 -17.28
CA ASN A 486 -12.76 14.10 -17.28
C ASN A 486 -11.94 14.13 -15.97
N TYR A 487 -11.77 12.97 -15.31
CA TYR A 487 -10.84 12.82 -14.19
C TYR A 487 -9.51 12.27 -14.71
N ILE A 488 -8.38 12.70 -14.15
CA ILE A 488 -7.06 12.36 -14.71
C ILE A 488 -6.44 11.10 -14.09
N GLY A 489 -6.97 10.65 -12.94
CA GLY A 489 -6.66 9.40 -12.26
C GLY A 489 -7.74 8.37 -12.51
N ASN A 490 -8.79 8.34 -11.68
CA ASN A 490 -9.82 7.31 -11.70
C ASN A 490 -11.25 7.87 -11.84
N GLY A 491 -12.14 7.11 -12.48
CA GLY A 491 -13.58 7.35 -12.33
C GLY A 491 -14.04 7.04 -10.90
N VAL A 492 -13.74 5.83 -10.44
CA VAL A 492 -13.99 5.37 -9.06
C VAL A 492 -12.80 4.54 -8.58
N LEU A 493 -12.16 4.96 -7.49
CA LEU A 493 -11.15 4.19 -6.75
C LEU A 493 -11.76 3.65 -5.46
N THR A 494 -11.54 2.38 -5.16
CA THR A 494 -11.90 1.81 -3.86
C THR A 494 -10.78 0.94 -3.34
N THR A 495 -10.36 1.18 -2.10
CA THR A 495 -9.22 0.49 -1.49
C THR A 495 -9.66 -0.19 -0.21
N GLY A 496 -9.37 -1.49 -0.08
CA GLY A 496 -9.49 -2.19 1.20
C GLY A 496 -10.92 -2.44 1.71
N ALA A 497 -11.94 -2.31 0.86
CA ALA A 497 -13.34 -2.37 1.26
C ALA A 497 -13.99 -3.75 1.01
N GLU A 498 -14.98 -4.11 1.82
CA GLU A 498 -15.76 -5.33 1.67
C GLU A 498 -17.21 -5.05 1.24
N ARG A 499 -17.81 -5.93 0.41
CA ARG A 499 -19.23 -5.87 -0.03
C ARG A 499 -19.57 -4.58 -0.76
N ILE A 500 -18.87 -4.34 -1.86
CA ILE A 500 -18.99 -3.11 -2.65
C ILE A 500 -19.85 -3.32 -3.91
N VAL A 501 -20.68 -2.34 -4.23
CA VAL A 501 -21.57 -2.39 -5.39
C VAL A 501 -21.41 -1.13 -6.25
N TYR A 502 -21.03 -1.33 -7.51
CA TYR A 502 -21.15 -0.34 -8.58
C TYR A 502 -22.26 -0.74 -9.54
N ARG A 503 -23.23 0.15 -9.75
CA ARG A 503 -24.38 -0.13 -10.61
C ARG A 503 -24.79 1.06 -11.48
N ASP A 504 -25.15 0.79 -12.73
CA ASP A 504 -25.77 1.76 -13.64
C ASP A 504 -24.92 3.04 -13.84
N LEU A 505 -23.60 2.92 -13.89
CA LEU A 505 -22.67 4.05 -14.08
C LEU A 505 -22.31 4.25 -15.56
N ILE A 506 -22.11 5.51 -15.95
CA ILE A 506 -21.50 5.88 -17.23
C ILE A 506 -20.18 6.58 -16.92
N ILE A 507 -19.06 6.03 -17.36
CA ILE A 507 -17.73 6.59 -17.11
C ILE A 507 -17.05 6.90 -18.44
N GLN A 508 -16.60 8.15 -18.58
CA GLN A 508 -15.96 8.66 -19.79
C GLN A 508 -14.59 9.21 -19.44
N GLY A 509 -13.56 8.57 -19.98
CA GLY A 509 -12.20 9.04 -19.83
C GLY A 509 -11.98 10.42 -20.44
N SER A 510 -10.94 11.10 -19.98
CA SER A 510 -10.49 12.36 -20.55
C SER A 510 -10.00 12.17 -21.99
N ASP A 511 -10.56 12.96 -22.91
CA ASP A 511 -10.10 13.06 -24.29
C ASP A 511 -8.76 13.81 -24.43
N ASN A 512 -8.23 14.39 -23.33
CA ASN A 512 -6.98 15.12 -23.35
C ASN A 512 -5.78 14.14 -23.32
N PRO A 513 -4.93 14.11 -24.37
CA PRO A 513 -3.79 13.20 -24.41
C PRO A 513 -2.71 13.49 -23.36
N GLU A 514 -2.67 14.70 -22.79
CA GLU A 514 -1.74 15.06 -21.70
C GLU A 514 -2.23 14.55 -20.33
N PHE A 515 -3.54 14.36 -20.18
CA PHE A 515 -4.18 14.02 -18.91
C PHE A 515 -5.26 12.98 -19.12
N ARG A 516 -4.86 11.74 -19.43
CA ARG A 516 -5.80 10.65 -19.67
C ARG A 516 -6.23 10.00 -18.37
N THR A 517 -7.52 9.65 -18.26
CA THR A 517 -8.03 8.83 -17.16
C THR A 517 -7.37 7.46 -17.21
N ILE A 518 -6.80 7.03 -16.08
CA ILE A 518 -6.06 5.77 -15.97
C ILE A 518 -7.03 4.61 -15.83
N TYR A 519 -7.99 4.67 -14.89
CA TYR A 519 -8.95 3.59 -14.66
C TYR A 519 -10.40 4.09 -14.61
N GLY A 520 -11.35 3.26 -15.08
CA GLY A 520 -12.78 3.58 -14.99
C GLY A 520 -13.34 3.30 -13.59
N VAL A 521 -13.50 2.02 -13.26
CA VAL A 521 -13.67 1.55 -11.87
C VAL A 521 -12.45 0.74 -11.44
N TYR A 522 -11.95 1.03 -10.25
CA TYR A 522 -10.73 0.45 -9.69
C TYR A 522 -10.93 0.03 -8.22
N PRO A 523 -11.64 -1.08 -7.95
CA PRO A 523 -11.51 -1.78 -6.68
C PRO A 523 -10.16 -2.48 -6.56
N VAL A 524 -9.44 -2.19 -5.49
CA VAL A 524 -8.14 -2.77 -5.16
C VAL A 524 -8.13 -3.27 -3.72
N GLU A 525 -7.54 -4.44 -3.49
CA GLU A 525 -7.54 -5.07 -2.16
C GLU A 525 -8.95 -5.20 -1.57
N CYS A 526 -9.96 -5.50 -2.39
CA CYS A 526 -11.36 -5.57 -1.95
C CYS A 526 -11.84 -7.01 -1.79
N THR A 527 -12.91 -7.22 -1.03
CA THR A 527 -13.58 -8.53 -0.91
C THR A 527 -15.07 -8.40 -1.20
N ASP A 528 -15.68 -9.36 -1.90
CA ASP A 528 -17.10 -9.30 -2.29
C ASP A 528 -17.44 -8.06 -3.13
N VAL A 529 -17.17 -8.16 -4.43
CA VAL A 529 -17.27 -7.03 -5.38
C VAL A 529 -18.33 -7.32 -6.42
N LEU A 530 -19.29 -6.41 -6.59
CA LEU A 530 -20.28 -6.45 -7.67
C LEU A 530 -20.14 -5.22 -8.58
N ILE A 531 -19.87 -5.48 -9.86
CA ILE A 531 -19.78 -4.48 -10.92
C ILE A 531 -20.79 -4.83 -12.00
N GLU A 532 -21.87 -4.05 -12.12
CA GLU A 532 -22.92 -4.34 -13.09
C GLU A 532 -23.58 -3.16 -13.80
N ASN A 533 -23.94 -3.36 -15.06
CA ASN A 533 -24.63 -2.37 -15.90
C ASN A 533 -23.82 -1.07 -16.10
N LEU A 534 -22.49 -1.15 -16.17
CA LEU A 534 -21.64 -0.02 -16.47
C LEU A 534 -21.52 0.20 -17.99
N VAL A 535 -21.34 1.46 -18.38
CA VAL A 535 -20.83 1.85 -19.70
C VAL A 535 -19.53 2.62 -19.49
N VAL A 536 -18.40 2.08 -19.96
CA VAL A 536 -17.07 2.69 -19.73
C VAL A 536 -16.29 2.84 -21.03
N THR A 537 -15.73 4.03 -21.25
CA THR A 537 -15.00 4.35 -22.48
C THR A 537 -13.89 5.37 -22.30
N GLY A 538 -12.88 5.36 -23.18
CA GLY A 538 -11.80 6.35 -23.22
C GLY A 538 -10.71 6.19 -22.16
N ILE A 539 -10.58 5.01 -21.55
CA ILE A 539 -9.67 4.75 -20.42
C ILE A 539 -8.29 4.27 -20.90
N ALA A 540 -7.22 4.86 -20.37
CA ALA A 540 -5.84 4.64 -20.81
C ALA A 540 -5.18 3.40 -20.22
N ASP A 541 -5.72 2.83 -19.16
CA ASP A 541 -5.28 1.54 -18.64
C ASP A 541 -6.42 0.52 -18.75
N ALA A 542 -7.35 0.46 -17.78
CA ALA A 542 -8.45 -0.48 -17.80
C ALA A 542 -9.80 0.17 -17.45
N ALA A 543 -10.81 -0.09 -18.30
CA ALA A 543 -12.17 0.39 -18.08
C ALA A 543 -12.78 -0.16 -16.77
N ILE A 544 -12.65 -1.47 -16.56
CA ILE A 544 -12.97 -2.14 -15.29
C ILE A 544 -11.71 -2.85 -14.83
N TYR A 545 -11.10 -2.39 -13.74
CA TYR A 545 -9.91 -3.00 -13.15
C TYR A 545 -10.23 -3.56 -11.77
N VAL A 546 -10.11 -4.86 -11.58
CA VAL A 546 -10.21 -5.49 -10.26
C VAL A 546 -8.84 -6.01 -9.87
N GLY A 547 -8.17 -5.28 -8.97
CA GLY A 547 -6.80 -5.55 -8.55
C GLY A 547 -6.72 -6.17 -7.17
N GLN A 548 -5.83 -7.13 -7.00
CA GLN A 548 -5.46 -7.70 -5.69
C GLN A 548 -6.65 -8.08 -4.79
N SER A 549 -7.78 -8.51 -5.37
CA SER A 549 -9.07 -8.63 -4.67
C SER A 549 -9.51 -10.09 -4.50
N ARG A 550 -10.43 -10.34 -3.57
CA ARG A 550 -10.90 -11.69 -3.22
C ARG A 550 -12.38 -11.86 -3.44
N GLY A 551 -12.70 -12.99 -4.06
CA GLY A 551 -14.07 -13.27 -4.43
C GLY A 551 -15.01 -13.59 -3.28
N PRO A 552 -16.33 -13.51 -3.55
CA PRO A 552 -16.90 -13.42 -4.89
C PRO A 552 -16.66 -12.07 -5.59
N ILE A 553 -16.06 -12.08 -6.78
CA ILE A 553 -15.93 -10.90 -7.65
C ILE A 553 -16.85 -11.15 -8.85
N ILE A 554 -17.83 -10.28 -9.07
CA ILE A 554 -18.83 -10.44 -10.12
C ILE A 554 -18.77 -9.21 -11.04
N VAL A 555 -18.42 -9.44 -12.31
CA VAL A 555 -18.39 -8.40 -13.34
C VAL A 555 -19.35 -8.80 -14.47
N ARG A 556 -20.51 -8.13 -14.55
CA ARG A 556 -21.56 -8.53 -15.48
C ARG A 556 -22.36 -7.42 -16.14
N ASN A 557 -22.95 -7.72 -17.30
CA ASN A 557 -23.87 -6.80 -18.00
C ASN A 557 -23.23 -5.44 -18.33
N ASN A 558 -21.90 -5.37 -18.46
CA ASN A 558 -21.19 -4.13 -18.74
C ASN A 558 -20.95 -3.98 -20.25
N VAL A 559 -20.84 -2.72 -20.70
CA VAL A 559 -20.43 -2.35 -22.04
C VAL A 559 -19.14 -1.52 -21.95
N VAL A 560 -18.03 -2.05 -22.46
CA VAL A 560 -16.71 -1.39 -22.36
C VAL A 560 -16.04 -1.30 -23.73
N TYR A 561 -15.68 -0.09 -24.13
CA TYR A 561 -15.15 0.19 -25.48
C TYR A 561 -14.26 1.43 -25.58
N ASP A 562 -13.40 1.49 -26.59
CA ASP A 562 -12.42 2.56 -26.83
C ASP A 562 -11.43 2.76 -25.67
N ASN A 563 -11.08 1.66 -24.99
CA ASN A 563 -10.07 1.65 -23.91
C ASN A 563 -8.80 0.94 -24.36
N VAL A 564 -7.73 1.03 -23.58
CA VAL A 564 -6.60 0.10 -23.72
C VAL A 564 -7.07 -1.30 -23.32
N THR A 565 -7.44 -1.48 -22.06
CA THR A 565 -8.03 -2.72 -21.56
C THR A 565 -9.52 -2.54 -21.30
N GLY A 566 -10.35 -3.47 -21.78
CA GLY A 566 -11.78 -3.48 -21.47
C GLY A 566 -12.04 -3.87 -20.02
N ILE A 567 -11.73 -5.11 -19.67
CA ILE A 567 -11.89 -5.65 -18.31
C ILE A 567 -10.57 -6.30 -17.90
N GLU A 568 -10.05 -5.97 -16.72
CA GLU A 568 -8.86 -6.56 -16.14
C GLU A 568 -9.15 -7.17 -14.76
N ILE A 569 -8.77 -8.43 -14.59
CA ILE A 569 -8.75 -9.12 -13.31
C ILE A 569 -7.27 -9.39 -12.99
N GLU A 570 -6.69 -8.59 -12.11
CA GLU A 570 -5.28 -8.62 -11.77
C GLU A 570 -5.10 -9.10 -10.32
N ASN A 571 -4.20 -10.08 -10.12
CA ASN A 571 -3.83 -10.64 -8.81
C ASN A 571 -5.01 -10.95 -7.89
N SER A 572 -6.12 -11.38 -8.49
CA SER A 572 -7.41 -11.54 -7.83
C SER A 572 -7.87 -12.99 -7.87
N THR A 573 -8.74 -13.37 -6.92
CA THR A 573 -9.19 -14.76 -6.77
C THR A 573 -10.71 -14.89 -6.86
N ASN A 574 -11.18 -15.97 -7.48
CA ASN A 574 -12.61 -16.33 -7.55
C ASN A 574 -13.48 -15.26 -8.22
N ALA A 575 -13.08 -14.82 -9.42
CA ALA A 575 -13.81 -13.86 -10.23
C ALA A 575 -14.73 -14.55 -11.26
N GLU A 576 -15.92 -13.99 -11.46
CA GLU A 576 -16.91 -14.41 -12.45
C GLU A 576 -17.20 -13.22 -13.39
N VAL A 577 -16.75 -13.31 -14.63
CA VAL A 577 -16.85 -12.27 -15.66
C VAL A 577 -17.78 -12.74 -16.78
N TYR A 578 -19.02 -12.24 -16.82
CA TYR A 578 -20.02 -12.78 -17.72
C TYR A 578 -21.07 -11.79 -18.24
N ASP A 579 -21.72 -12.12 -19.35
CA ASP A 579 -22.76 -11.30 -19.99
C ASP A 579 -22.29 -9.86 -20.31
N ASN A 580 -20.98 -9.64 -20.52
CA ASN A 580 -20.43 -8.34 -20.90
C ASN A 580 -20.30 -8.21 -22.43
N HIS A 581 -20.40 -6.98 -22.93
CA HIS A 581 -20.06 -6.61 -24.31
C HIS A 581 -18.76 -5.80 -24.29
N VAL A 582 -17.69 -6.42 -24.78
CA VAL A 582 -16.32 -5.90 -24.73
C VAL A 582 -15.83 -5.72 -26.15
N TYR A 583 -15.80 -4.49 -26.64
CA TYR A 583 -15.50 -4.24 -28.05
C TYR A 583 -14.63 -3.01 -28.28
N ASN A 584 -13.88 -2.99 -29.38
CA ASN A 584 -13.02 -1.87 -29.77
C ASN A 584 -12.11 -1.34 -28.63
N ASN A 585 -11.60 -2.23 -27.79
CA ASN A 585 -10.47 -1.94 -26.89
C ASN A 585 -9.15 -2.37 -27.55
N THR A 586 -7.99 -2.12 -26.95
CA THR A 586 -6.73 -2.74 -27.40
C THR A 586 -6.67 -4.22 -27.03
N GLY A 587 -6.98 -4.51 -25.76
CA GLY A 587 -7.23 -5.85 -25.22
C GLY A 587 -8.64 -5.91 -24.65
N GLY A 588 -9.36 -7.00 -24.92
CA GLY A 588 -10.74 -7.16 -24.44
C GLY A 588 -10.81 -7.47 -22.94
N ILE A 589 -10.58 -8.73 -22.57
CA ILE A 589 -10.61 -9.21 -21.18
C ILE A 589 -9.24 -9.77 -20.81
N LEU A 590 -8.59 -9.21 -19.78
CA LEU A 590 -7.27 -9.61 -19.32
C LEU A 590 -7.38 -10.25 -17.92
N VAL A 591 -6.73 -11.40 -17.73
CA VAL A 591 -6.63 -12.11 -16.45
C VAL A 591 -5.16 -12.27 -16.12
N PHE A 592 -4.64 -11.36 -15.31
CA PHE A 592 -3.20 -11.18 -15.08
C PHE A 592 -2.79 -11.54 -13.66
N LEU A 593 -1.59 -12.10 -13.54
CA LEU A 593 -0.87 -12.28 -12.29
C LEU A 593 0.53 -11.64 -12.43
N LEU A 594 0.75 -10.53 -11.73
CA LEU A 594 1.91 -9.65 -11.83
C LEU A 594 2.73 -9.62 -10.53
N PRO A 595 4.07 -9.51 -10.61
CA PRO A 595 4.95 -9.58 -9.45
C PRO A 595 5.01 -8.26 -8.67
N ASN A 596 5.56 -8.32 -7.44
CA ASN A 596 5.77 -7.18 -6.54
C ASN A 596 4.50 -6.47 -6.08
N ASN A 597 3.35 -7.15 -6.15
CA ASN A 597 2.08 -6.63 -5.66
C ASN A 597 1.74 -7.22 -4.28
N PRO A 598 0.89 -6.53 -3.49
CA PRO A 598 0.48 -7.02 -2.17
C PRO A 598 -0.11 -8.44 -2.23
N SER A 599 -0.92 -8.72 -3.24
CA SER A 599 -1.39 -10.08 -3.57
C SER A 599 -0.40 -10.80 -4.48
N ARG A 600 -0.03 -12.03 -4.12
CA ARG A 600 0.89 -12.89 -4.89
C ARG A 600 0.18 -14.05 -5.61
N VAL A 601 -1.15 -13.99 -5.69
CA VAL A 601 -1.97 -15.05 -6.26
C VAL A 601 -3.00 -14.51 -7.24
N GLY A 602 -3.32 -15.31 -8.26
CA GLY A 602 -4.40 -15.05 -9.20
C GLY A 602 -4.98 -16.36 -9.68
N TYR A 603 -6.16 -16.76 -9.19
CA TYR A 603 -6.74 -18.06 -9.53
C TYR A 603 -8.27 -18.11 -9.50
N ASN A 604 -8.83 -19.13 -10.17
CA ASN A 604 -10.28 -19.40 -10.25
C ASN A 604 -11.08 -18.27 -10.91
N THR A 605 -10.51 -17.60 -11.91
CA THR A 605 -11.26 -16.64 -12.73
C THR A 605 -12.04 -17.39 -13.81
N ARG A 606 -13.32 -17.07 -13.98
CA ARG A 606 -14.20 -17.69 -14.97
C ARG A 606 -14.76 -16.62 -15.89
N VAL A 607 -14.47 -16.73 -17.18
CA VAL A 607 -14.88 -15.78 -18.23
C VAL A 607 -15.85 -16.49 -19.18
N TYR A 608 -17.13 -16.12 -19.16
CA TYR A 608 -18.15 -16.84 -19.93
C TYR A 608 -19.34 -16.00 -20.38
N ASN A 609 -20.03 -16.45 -21.43
CA ASN A 609 -21.19 -15.75 -22.00
C ASN A 609 -20.93 -14.27 -22.40
N ASN A 610 -19.67 -13.89 -22.64
CA ASN A 610 -19.34 -12.54 -23.09
C ASN A 610 -19.37 -12.45 -24.62
N LEU A 611 -19.68 -11.27 -25.13
CA LEU A 611 -19.44 -10.88 -26.51
C LEU A 611 -18.14 -10.05 -26.56
N VAL A 612 -17.07 -10.65 -27.07
CA VAL A 612 -15.73 -10.04 -27.15
C VAL A 612 -15.36 -9.85 -28.62
N GLU A 613 -15.49 -8.63 -29.14
CA GLU A 613 -15.39 -8.42 -30.59
C GLU A 613 -14.60 -7.18 -30.99
N SER A 614 -13.85 -7.30 -32.10
CA SER A 614 -13.17 -6.15 -32.71
C SER A 614 -12.31 -5.34 -31.73
N ASN A 615 -11.66 -5.98 -30.75
CA ASN A 615 -10.76 -5.29 -29.80
C ASN A 615 -9.44 -4.94 -30.50
N ASN A 616 -9.52 -4.01 -31.45
CA ASN A 616 -8.46 -3.62 -32.37
C ASN A 616 -8.01 -2.16 -32.19
N HIS A 617 -8.43 -1.52 -31.10
CA HIS A 617 -8.10 -0.13 -30.85
C HIS A 617 -6.59 0.04 -30.68
N PRO A 618 -5.97 1.08 -31.26
CA PRO A 618 -4.55 1.36 -31.02
C PRO A 618 -4.25 1.46 -29.52
N ASN A 619 -3.14 0.88 -29.08
CA ASN A 619 -2.71 1.00 -27.69
C ASN A 619 -2.27 2.45 -27.41
N PHE A 620 -2.86 3.06 -26.38
CA PHE A 620 -2.55 4.42 -25.93
C PHE A 620 -2.21 4.47 -24.44
N GLY A 621 -1.83 3.33 -23.86
CA GLY A 621 -1.43 3.23 -22.46
C GLY A 621 -0.10 3.91 -22.19
N ALA A 622 0.15 4.21 -20.92
CA ALA A 622 1.38 4.88 -20.51
C ALA A 622 2.62 4.05 -20.89
N GLU A 623 3.63 4.69 -21.47
CA GLU A 623 4.88 4.04 -21.87
C GLU A 623 5.54 3.34 -20.66
N GLY A 624 5.92 2.07 -20.82
CA GLY A 624 6.54 1.27 -19.77
C GLY A 624 5.55 0.54 -18.84
N SER A 625 4.25 0.83 -18.91
CA SER A 625 3.23 0.01 -18.24
C SER A 625 3.10 -1.37 -18.89
N VAL A 626 2.66 -2.38 -18.12
CA VAL A 626 2.40 -3.72 -18.65
C VAL A 626 1.34 -3.70 -19.74
N VAL A 627 0.27 -2.93 -19.55
CA VAL A 627 -0.82 -2.82 -20.53
C VAL A 627 -0.39 -2.16 -21.84
N SER A 628 0.63 -1.29 -21.83
CA SER A 628 1.19 -0.71 -23.07
C SER A 628 1.84 -1.75 -23.99
N MET A 629 2.19 -2.92 -23.45
CA MET A 629 2.76 -4.04 -24.20
C MET A 629 1.69 -4.98 -24.77
N VAL A 630 0.42 -4.83 -24.36
CA VAL A 630 -0.68 -5.66 -24.88
C VAL A 630 -0.85 -5.39 -26.38
N PRO A 631 -0.71 -6.41 -27.24
CA PRO A 631 -0.90 -6.24 -28.67
C PRO A 631 -2.35 -5.89 -28.99
N PRO A 632 -2.61 -4.81 -29.76
CA PRO A 632 -3.94 -4.56 -30.31
C PRO A 632 -4.47 -5.79 -31.03
N GLY A 633 -5.77 -6.05 -30.90
CA GLY A 633 -6.39 -7.23 -31.49
C GLY A 633 -6.36 -8.45 -30.60
N THR A 634 -6.25 -8.29 -29.28
CA THR A 634 -6.35 -9.43 -28.36
C THR A 634 -7.71 -9.48 -27.71
N GLY A 635 -8.48 -10.54 -27.96
CA GLY A 635 -9.81 -10.73 -27.37
C GLY A 635 -9.74 -10.99 -25.86
N VAL A 636 -9.21 -12.15 -25.47
CA VAL A 636 -8.96 -12.52 -24.08
C VAL A 636 -7.49 -12.86 -23.89
N MET A 637 -6.85 -12.40 -22.81
CA MET A 637 -5.48 -12.78 -22.48
C MET A 637 -5.39 -13.28 -21.03
N ILE A 638 -4.80 -14.46 -20.85
CA ILE A 638 -4.42 -15.01 -19.56
C ILE A 638 -2.90 -14.89 -19.47
N MET A 639 -2.41 -14.14 -18.50
CA MET A 639 -0.98 -14.05 -18.21
C MET A 639 -0.72 -14.53 -16.80
N THR A 640 -0.04 -15.68 -16.70
CA THR A 640 0.43 -16.26 -15.43
C THR A 640 -0.66 -16.69 -14.44
N ALA A 641 -1.89 -16.23 -14.57
CA ALA A 641 -3.00 -16.66 -13.71
C ALA A 641 -3.32 -18.15 -13.87
N ASP A 642 -3.79 -18.74 -12.77
CA ASP A 642 -4.06 -20.16 -12.65
C ASP A 642 -5.54 -20.50 -12.62
N ASN A 643 -5.88 -21.74 -12.98
CA ASN A 643 -7.24 -22.25 -12.88
C ASN A 643 -8.28 -21.34 -13.54
N THR A 644 -7.88 -20.60 -14.58
CA THR A 644 -8.77 -19.71 -15.33
C THR A 644 -9.55 -20.52 -16.36
N GLU A 645 -10.86 -20.34 -16.39
CA GLU A 645 -11.77 -21.01 -17.31
C GLU A 645 -12.37 -19.98 -18.30
N VAL A 646 -12.23 -20.21 -19.60
CA VAL A 646 -12.79 -19.34 -20.66
C VAL A 646 -13.73 -20.17 -21.53
N PHE A 647 -15.03 -19.92 -21.43
CA PHE A 647 -16.04 -20.79 -22.07
C PHE A 647 -17.34 -20.12 -22.46
N ASP A 648 -18.05 -20.67 -23.44
CA ASP A 648 -19.35 -20.18 -23.91
C ASP A 648 -19.37 -18.69 -24.32
N ASN A 649 -18.21 -18.12 -24.67
CA ASN A 649 -18.10 -16.75 -25.20
C ASN A 649 -18.23 -16.73 -26.73
N VAL A 650 -18.63 -15.59 -27.28
CA VAL A 650 -18.49 -15.27 -28.70
C VAL A 650 -17.30 -14.33 -28.86
N ILE A 651 -16.24 -14.81 -29.51
CA ILE A 651 -14.96 -14.10 -29.64
C ILE A 651 -14.63 -13.94 -31.12
N ARG A 652 -14.70 -12.70 -31.63
CA ARG A 652 -14.56 -12.47 -33.08
C ARG A 652 -13.88 -11.19 -33.50
N ASP A 653 -13.37 -11.19 -34.72
CA ASP A 653 -12.83 -10.01 -35.41
C ASP A 653 -11.64 -9.34 -34.69
N ASN A 654 -10.91 -10.08 -33.85
CA ASN A 654 -9.72 -9.57 -33.15
C ASN A 654 -8.46 -9.81 -34.01
N MET A 655 -7.66 -8.77 -34.26
CA MET A 655 -6.53 -8.81 -35.21
C MET A 655 -5.43 -9.82 -34.85
N THR A 656 -5.15 -10.04 -33.56
CA THR A 656 -3.98 -10.79 -33.07
C THR A 656 -4.34 -12.17 -32.52
N PHE A 657 -5.19 -12.23 -31.49
CA PHE A 657 -5.66 -13.50 -30.92
C PHE A 657 -7.12 -13.43 -30.47
N GLY A 658 -7.85 -14.54 -30.59
CA GLY A 658 -9.13 -14.70 -29.90
C GLY A 658 -8.91 -14.86 -28.38
N VAL A 659 -8.20 -15.91 -27.98
CA VAL A 659 -7.70 -16.13 -26.61
C VAL A 659 -6.20 -16.35 -26.67
N ALA A 660 -5.42 -15.69 -25.80
CA ALA A 660 -3.99 -15.89 -25.63
C ALA A 660 -3.67 -16.36 -24.21
N VAL A 661 -2.80 -17.36 -24.06
CA VAL A 661 -2.27 -17.82 -22.77
C VAL A 661 -0.76 -17.64 -22.76
N THR A 662 -0.24 -16.90 -21.78
CA THR A 662 1.16 -16.51 -21.69
C THR A 662 1.66 -16.46 -20.25
N SER A 663 2.97 -16.23 -20.09
CA SER A 663 3.66 -16.11 -18.81
C SER A 663 4.36 -14.76 -18.70
N LEU A 664 4.84 -14.41 -17.51
CA LEU A 664 5.67 -13.22 -17.30
C LEU A 664 6.93 -13.19 -18.18
N TYR A 665 7.42 -14.33 -18.65
CA TYR A 665 8.60 -14.41 -19.50
C TYR A 665 8.39 -13.90 -20.93
N ILE A 666 7.17 -13.50 -21.29
CA ILE A 666 6.95 -12.73 -22.52
C ILE A 666 7.43 -11.28 -22.41
N ILE A 667 7.54 -10.75 -21.18
CA ILE A 667 7.96 -9.37 -20.90
C ILE A 667 9.20 -9.26 -19.99
N TYR A 668 9.61 -10.35 -19.34
CA TYR A 668 10.81 -10.43 -18.51
C TYR A 668 11.78 -11.51 -19.01
N GLU A 669 13.06 -11.38 -18.65
CA GLU A 669 14.08 -12.39 -18.96
C GLU A 669 13.79 -13.71 -18.21
N ARG A 670 14.10 -14.87 -18.82
CA ARG A 670 13.74 -16.20 -18.29
C ARG A 670 14.40 -16.57 -16.95
N ASP A 671 15.50 -15.93 -16.60
CA ASP A 671 16.19 -16.11 -15.32
C ASP A 671 15.72 -15.13 -14.23
N THR A 672 14.77 -14.25 -14.55
CA THR A 672 14.13 -13.36 -13.58
C THR A 672 13.44 -14.19 -12.49
N GLN A 673 13.72 -13.85 -11.23
CA GLN A 673 13.07 -14.42 -10.06
C GLN A 673 11.93 -13.50 -9.62
N PHE A 674 10.78 -14.10 -9.33
CA PHE A 674 9.58 -13.38 -8.89
C PHE A 674 9.20 -13.83 -7.49
N ASP A 675 8.39 -13.01 -6.81
CA ASP A 675 7.77 -13.32 -5.52
C ASP A 675 6.50 -14.19 -5.64
N LEU A 676 6.20 -14.65 -6.87
CA LEU A 676 5.06 -15.50 -7.22
C LEU A 676 5.44 -16.54 -8.29
N GLY A 677 4.54 -17.47 -8.56
CA GLY A 677 4.67 -18.45 -9.64
C GLY A 677 4.49 -17.80 -11.02
N PRO A 678 5.51 -17.79 -11.91
CA PRO A 678 5.46 -16.99 -13.14
C PRO A 678 4.74 -17.68 -14.31
N LEU A 679 4.38 -18.96 -14.16
CA LEU A 679 3.86 -19.79 -15.24
C LEU A 679 2.35 -19.97 -15.13
N PRO A 680 1.57 -19.91 -16.21
CA PRO A 680 0.13 -20.15 -16.16
C PRO A 680 -0.17 -21.64 -15.99
N GLU A 681 -0.96 -22.04 -15.00
CA GLU A 681 -1.27 -23.43 -14.73
C GLU A 681 -2.77 -23.75 -14.71
N ASN A 682 -3.12 -24.98 -15.12
CA ASN A 682 -4.47 -25.54 -14.97
C ASN A 682 -5.60 -24.75 -15.71
N ASN A 683 -5.25 -23.88 -16.65
CA ASN A 683 -6.22 -23.08 -17.39
C ASN A 683 -7.01 -23.93 -18.39
N TRP A 684 -8.28 -23.58 -18.63
CA TRP A 684 -9.16 -24.34 -19.52
C TRP A 684 -9.96 -23.45 -20.47
N ILE A 685 -9.68 -23.61 -21.76
CA ILE A 685 -10.33 -22.87 -22.82
C ILE A 685 -11.20 -23.86 -23.61
N HIS A 686 -12.52 -23.74 -23.52
CA HIS A 686 -13.44 -24.69 -24.16
C HIS A 686 -14.76 -24.06 -24.58
N SER A 687 -15.50 -24.68 -25.50
CA SER A 687 -16.86 -24.26 -25.87
C SER A 687 -17.03 -22.79 -26.32
N ASN A 688 -15.98 -22.13 -26.82
CA ASN A 688 -16.11 -20.75 -27.30
C ASN A 688 -16.44 -20.76 -28.80
N THR A 689 -17.18 -19.76 -29.25
CA THR A 689 -17.43 -19.54 -30.67
C THR A 689 -16.42 -18.53 -31.19
N PHE A 690 -15.54 -18.97 -32.08
CA PHE A 690 -14.54 -18.12 -32.72
C PHE A 690 -14.90 -17.79 -34.17
N GLU A 691 -14.72 -16.52 -34.56
CA GLU A 691 -14.91 -16.07 -35.94
C GLU A 691 -13.87 -15.00 -36.30
N ASN A 692 -13.11 -15.20 -37.37
CA ASN A 692 -12.22 -14.18 -37.95
C ASN A 692 -11.24 -13.53 -36.95
N ASN A 693 -10.56 -14.32 -36.10
CA ASN A 693 -9.49 -13.81 -35.26
C ASN A 693 -8.10 -14.08 -35.88
N GLY A 694 -7.09 -13.32 -35.45
CA GLY A 694 -5.69 -13.57 -35.78
C GLY A 694 -5.27 -13.26 -37.21
N TYR A 695 -6.02 -12.40 -37.91
CA TYR A 695 -5.81 -12.10 -39.32
C TYR A 695 -4.74 -11.04 -39.62
N ASP A 696 -4.36 -10.20 -38.66
CA ASP A 696 -3.29 -9.20 -38.79
C ASP A 696 -2.56 -9.00 -37.45
N PRO A 697 -1.67 -9.93 -37.05
CA PRO A 697 -0.99 -9.86 -35.76
C PRO A 697 -0.26 -8.52 -35.55
N GLN A 698 -0.39 -7.97 -34.34
CA GLN A 698 0.20 -6.70 -33.94
C GLN A 698 1.27 -6.88 -32.85
N GLY A 699 1.88 -5.77 -32.42
CA GLY A 699 2.78 -5.72 -31.26
C GLY A 699 3.93 -6.71 -31.35
N LEU A 700 4.28 -7.31 -30.21
CA LEU A 700 5.36 -8.29 -30.09
C LEU A 700 5.13 -9.53 -30.99
N VAL A 701 3.88 -9.97 -31.16
CA VAL A 701 3.53 -11.12 -32.01
C VAL A 701 4.00 -10.88 -33.45
N ARG A 702 3.75 -9.68 -33.98
CA ARG A 702 4.24 -9.26 -35.30
C ARG A 702 5.76 -9.17 -35.37
N GLN A 703 6.38 -8.57 -34.35
CA GLN A 703 7.83 -8.36 -34.29
C GLN A 703 8.60 -9.69 -34.28
N LEU A 704 8.08 -10.68 -33.57
CA LEU A 704 8.62 -12.05 -33.53
C LEU A 704 8.26 -12.88 -34.77
N GLY A 705 7.44 -12.35 -35.69
CA GLY A 705 6.99 -13.07 -36.88
C GLY A 705 6.07 -14.25 -36.58
N LEU A 706 5.40 -14.24 -35.43
CA LEU A 706 4.46 -15.28 -35.01
C LEU A 706 3.09 -15.08 -35.69
N PRO A 707 2.39 -16.17 -36.05
CA PRO A 707 1.04 -16.07 -36.60
C PRO A 707 0.03 -15.72 -35.50
N GLY A 708 -1.04 -15.03 -35.90
CA GLY A 708 -2.25 -14.90 -35.08
C GLY A 708 -3.11 -16.15 -35.18
N ALA A 709 -4.01 -16.34 -34.23
CA ALA A 709 -4.89 -17.50 -34.17
C ALA A 709 -6.15 -17.22 -33.34
N ASP A 710 -7.13 -18.12 -33.39
CA ASP A 710 -8.24 -18.11 -32.43
C ASP A 710 -7.74 -18.42 -31.01
N VAL A 711 -6.79 -19.37 -30.88
CA VAL A 711 -6.18 -19.72 -29.60
C VAL A 711 -4.65 -19.69 -29.71
N GLY A 712 -4.03 -18.76 -28.98
CA GLY A 712 -2.58 -18.64 -28.81
C GLY A 712 -2.11 -19.17 -27.45
N TRP A 713 -0.98 -19.88 -27.41
CA TRP A 713 -0.30 -20.29 -26.18
C TRP A 713 1.20 -20.18 -26.36
N THR A 714 1.91 -19.56 -25.42
CA THR A 714 3.38 -19.47 -25.46
C THR A 714 4.08 -20.79 -25.16
N GLY A 715 3.34 -21.87 -24.86
CA GLY A 715 3.92 -23.18 -24.53
C GLY A 715 4.45 -23.28 -23.09
N GLU A 716 4.28 -22.23 -22.31
CA GLU A 716 4.72 -22.11 -20.93
C GLU A 716 3.63 -22.52 -19.95
N GLY A 717 4.05 -23.03 -18.79
CA GLY A 717 3.15 -23.50 -17.74
C GLY A 717 2.44 -24.83 -18.02
N TRP A 718 2.02 -25.50 -16.95
CA TRP A 718 1.62 -26.90 -16.97
C TRP A 718 0.10 -27.10 -16.85
N ASN A 719 -0.42 -28.22 -17.36
CA ASN A 719 -1.82 -28.66 -17.28
C ASN A 719 -2.88 -27.72 -17.91
N ASN A 720 -2.45 -26.70 -18.65
CA ASN A 720 -3.32 -25.92 -19.52
C ASN A 720 -3.99 -26.84 -20.55
N SER A 721 -5.26 -26.60 -20.85
CA SER A 721 -6.07 -27.45 -21.73
C SER A 721 -6.96 -26.63 -22.65
N PHE A 722 -7.08 -27.08 -23.90
CA PHE A 722 -7.75 -26.35 -24.97
C PHE A 722 -8.67 -27.30 -25.75
N ASP A 723 -9.97 -27.21 -25.50
CA ASP A 723 -11.00 -28.07 -26.08
C ASP A 723 -11.87 -27.27 -27.06
N GLN A 724 -11.25 -26.83 -28.17
CA GLN A 724 -11.84 -25.92 -29.17
C GLN A 724 -11.78 -26.53 -30.59
N PRO A 725 -12.69 -27.45 -30.95
CA PRO A 725 -12.64 -28.12 -32.24
C PRO A 725 -12.88 -27.12 -33.40
N GLY A 726 -11.94 -27.07 -34.34
CA GLY A 726 -12.03 -26.21 -35.53
C GLY A 726 -11.49 -24.80 -35.36
N ALA A 727 -11.08 -24.40 -34.16
CA ALA A 727 -10.35 -23.17 -33.93
C ALA A 727 -8.95 -23.24 -34.57
N SER A 728 -8.49 -22.14 -35.15
CA SER A 728 -7.09 -21.99 -35.51
C SER A 728 -6.24 -21.84 -34.24
N THR A 729 -5.07 -22.48 -34.21
CA THR A 729 -4.23 -22.50 -32.99
C THR A 729 -2.77 -22.19 -33.28
N PHE A 730 -2.14 -21.51 -32.32
CA PHE A 730 -0.69 -21.38 -32.25
C PHE A 730 -0.22 -21.73 -30.82
N PRO A 731 0.65 -22.73 -30.63
CA PRO A 731 1.18 -23.65 -31.63
C PRO A 731 0.09 -24.56 -32.24
N PRO A 732 0.39 -25.27 -33.35
CA PRO A 732 -0.61 -26.09 -34.07
C PRO A 732 -1.16 -27.28 -33.29
N LEU A 733 -0.55 -27.65 -32.16
CA LEU A 733 -0.96 -28.78 -31.35
C LEU A 733 -1.12 -28.32 -29.90
N LEU A 734 -2.37 -28.26 -29.44
CA LEU A 734 -2.69 -27.89 -28.06
C LEU A 734 -3.17 -29.12 -27.27
N PRO A 735 -2.79 -29.26 -25.99
CA PRO A 735 -3.27 -30.34 -25.13
C PRO A 735 -4.77 -30.21 -24.84
N SER A 736 -5.49 -31.33 -24.78
CA SER A 736 -6.90 -31.41 -24.37
C SER A 736 -7.02 -32.11 -23.01
N ARG A 737 -8.07 -31.80 -22.23
CA ARG A 737 -8.35 -32.51 -20.96
C ARG A 737 -8.60 -34.01 -21.16
N SER A 738 -8.99 -34.42 -22.37
CA SER A 738 -9.19 -35.83 -22.72
C SER A 738 -7.90 -36.64 -22.89
N TRP A 739 -6.75 -35.98 -23.01
CA TRP A 739 -5.47 -36.66 -23.24
C TRP A 739 -4.92 -37.30 -21.95
N PRO A 740 -4.22 -38.44 -22.05
CA PRO A 740 -3.52 -39.02 -20.91
C PRO A 740 -2.47 -38.06 -20.34
N ASP A 741 -2.37 -38.01 -19.01
CA ASP A 741 -1.44 -37.11 -18.30
C ASP A 741 0.02 -37.17 -18.80
N PRO A 742 0.63 -38.36 -19.03
CA PRO A 742 2.01 -38.42 -19.53
C PRO A 742 2.22 -37.76 -20.89
N LEU A 743 1.20 -37.76 -21.75
CA LEU A 743 1.29 -37.15 -23.08
C LEU A 743 1.25 -35.61 -22.98
N ARG A 744 0.41 -35.08 -22.09
CA ARG A 744 0.35 -33.64 -21.82
C ARG A 744 1.70 -33.17 -21.27
N ARG A 745 2.29 -33.92 -20.30
CA ARG A 745 3.63 -33.60 -19.71
C ARG A 745 4.70 -33.56 -20.77
N LEU A 746 4.68 -34.54 -21.66
CA LEU A 746 5.66 -34.62 -22.74
C LEU A 746 5.55 -33.43 -23.70
N LEU A 747 4.32 -33.09 -24.12
CA LEU A 747 4.09 -31.97 -25.04
C LEU A 747 4.57 -30.65 -24.44
N TRP A 748 4.19 -30.37 -23.19
CA TRP A 748 4.63 -29.16 -22.47
C TRP A 748 6.15 -29.06 -22.43
N ARG A 749 6.88 -30.12 -22.02
CA ARG A 749 8.36 -30.10 -21.98
C ARG A 749 8.98 -29.86 -23.36
N VAL A 750 8.39 -30.43 -24.41
CA VAL A 750 8.86 -30.22 -25.78
C VAL A 750 8.72 -28.75 -26.17
N TYR A 751 7.59 -28.12 -25.80
CA TYR A 751 7.40 -26.69 -26.04
C TYR A 751 8.33 -25.83 -25.20
N ASP A 752 8.43 -26.07 -23.89
CA ASP A 752 9.31 -25.31 -23.02
C ASP A 752 10.78 -25.35 -23.50
N ILE A 753 11.28 -26.51 -23.92
CA ILE A 753 12.62 -26.64 -24.51
C ILE A 753 12.73 -25.91 -25.86
N ALA A 754 11.74 -26.08 -26.74
CA ALA A 754 11.78 -25.49 -28.08
C ALA A 754 11.73 -23.96 -28.03
N ILE A 755 10.90 -23.40 -27.16
CA ILE A 755 10.78 -21.96 -26.93
C ILE A 755 12.00 -21.42 -26.21
N GLY A 756 12.54 -22.14 -25.22
CA GLY A 756 13.80 -21.80 -24.58
C GLY A 756 14.97 -21.66 -25.57
N LEU A 757 15.01 -22.51 -26.61
CA LEU A 757 16.01 -22.44 -27.69
C LEU A 757 15.75 -21.33 -28.72
N LEU A 758 14.49 -20.85 -28.84
CA LEU A 758 14.12 -19.76 -29.76
C LEU A 758 14.38 -18.39 -29.14
N LEU A 759 14.30 -18.29 -27.81
CA LEU A 759 14.47 -17.04 -27.05
C LEU A 759 15.90 -16.84 -26.50
N SER A 760 16.76 -17.89 -26.55
CA SER A 760 18.20 -17.83 -26.28
C SER A 760 19.00 -17.47 -27.54
#